data_AF-A0A1W9V7Y6-F1
#
_entry.id   AF-A0A1W9V7Y6-F1
#
_cell.length_a   1.000
_cell.length_b   1.000
_cell.length_c   1.000
_cell.angle_alpha   90.00
_cell.angle_beta   90.00
_cell.angle_gamma   90.00
#
_symmetry.space_group_name_H-M   'P 1'
#
loop_
_entity.id
_entity.type
_entity.pdbx_description
1 polymer ?
#
loop_
_entity_poly.entity_id
_entity_poly.type
_entity_poly.pdbx_seq_one_letter_code
_entity_poly.pdbx_strand_id
1 'polypeptide(L)'
;MSSQISKIHFFLKYLLSILIGLAFSIALSVYFFDLYEHDAIDQLFLILVPTAAFAYLFSEFLARVKDLFRHSSVRAWQGIAISAFFIAGICSSIISAESVVIRFSIFIVCWVLTFSLFLPTLKALENAFVEDKRNLLTGWLTGIGVAFLLVSLFSEFYTEIYEIVILTFFFTLFCGLISYYLMGKIKHFLKYEIHARWLEMVIFVFVLFFGIAIVKSGIWFLSLSRADIFLLEANAILLFFALAIFSGPWLVVVLYFLENEGYSHRFRETRLFGFIRENLMGLLVSILFFAAYFILSSALNQLHFGTDDIFFDADAVAWRTRLTTHALEDPYWRAIHPLALLLFRPVISLIAILFKGNTLYAASFVVSLAGASCLFLTWIFVKKATNNKSYALLISTLLGVTSANLVFSALIETYIFSALTLILFFVFLQHEKWSLSALVPIGVATFGITVSNIAQTVIGLFVMRLNLKLVMRYIIFVLALGIVLSQAHNIIYSNPNPFFFVPSRVLYENRHINKITPRRAVVVAREAVLYNVVAPEPLAFTEGLPTPKFWFYKRIIIRKQPMRDNLSEYESIIGTVTAWFWMLLLFLSGIFFLRNFFLKSPKTKMLIALLLCIAFNLTLHLTYGKEIFLYSSGWTYAIILFMALSWHELAKFKWFRTVLAVFLLLLMINNTQFIFTLLNTTAPFVRSVQ
;
A
#
# COMPACT_ATOMS: atom_id res chain seq x y z
N MET A 1 -17.67 -50.79 42.37
CA MET A 1 -16.39 -50.07 42.16
C MET A 1 -16.52 -48.74 41.40
N SER A 2 -17.34 -48.59 40.35
CA SER A 2 -17.41 -47.31 39.60
C SER A 2 -17.91 -46.09 40.40
N SER A 3 -18.82 -46.30 41.36
CA SER A 3 -19.37 -45.25 42.25
C SER A 3 -18.31 -44.62 43.18
N GLN A 4 -17.41 -45.43 43.75
CA GLN A 4 -16.36 -44.92 44.66
C GLN A 4 -15.27 -44.16 43.89
N ILE A 5 -14.88 -44.64 42.70
CA ILE A 5 -13.90 -43.95 41.84
C ILE A 5 -14.42 -42.58 41.41
N SER A 6 -15.73 -42.44 41.14
CA SER A 6 -16.36 -41.16 40.79
C SER A 6 -16.29 -40.15 41.94
N LYS A 7 -16.54 -40.56 43.18
CA LYS A 7 -16.49 -39.67 44.37
C LYS A 7 -15.07 -39.18 44.67
N ILE A 8 -14.08 -40.07 44.57
CA ILE A 8 -12.66 -39.72 44.77
C ILE A 8 -12.21 -38.69 43.72
N HIS A 9 -12.61 -38.90 42.46
CA HIS A 9 -12.25 -38.01 41.36
C HIS A 9 -12.91 -36.63 41.46
N PHE A 10 -14.16 -36.58 41.96
CA PHE A 10 -14.84 -35.33 42.27
C PHE A 10 -14.09 -34.55 43.36
N PHE A 11 -13.73 -35.21 44.47
CA PHE A 11 -13.03 -34.56 45.58
C PHE A 11 -11.65 -34.02 45.17
N LEU A 12 -10.85 -34.83 44.46
CA LEU A 12 -9.53 -34.43 43.94
C LEU A 12 -9.61 -33.23 42.99
N LYS A 13 -10.64 -33.16 42.14
CA LYS A 13 -10.86 -32.04 41.23
C LYS A 13 -11.02 -30.73 41.99
N TYR A 14 -11.95 -30.67 42.95
CA TYR A 14 -12.22 -29.44 43.69
C TYR A 14 -11.05 -29.06 44.60
N LEU A 15 -10.40 -30.03 45.24
CA LEU A 15 -9.22 -29.78 46.06
C LEU A 15 -8.09 -29.15 45.23
N LEU A 16 -7.81 -29.70 44.04
CA LEU A 16 -6.81 -29.15 43.14
C LEU A 16 -7.19 -27.74 42.66
N SER A 17 -8.45 -27.50 42.30
CA SER A 17 -8.93 -26.18 41.89
C SER A 17 -8.81 -25.13 43.00
N ILE A 18 -9.11 -25.50 44.25
CA ILE A 18 -8.95 -24.60 45.41
C ILE A 18 -7.48 -24.26 45.64
N LEU A 19 -6.58 -25.24 45.60
CA LEU A 19 -5.15 -25.02 45.81
C LEU A 19 -4.54 -24.12 44.72
N ILE A 20 -4.92 -24.33 43.46
CA ILE A 20 -4.47 -23.47 42.34
C ILE A 20 -5.07 -22.07 42.46
N GLY A 21 -6.38 -21.98 42.77
CA GLY A 21 -7.06 -20.70 42.98
C GLY A 21 -6.42 -19.89 44.10
N LEU A 22 -6.02 -20.54 45.19
CA LEU A 22 -5.33 -19.93 46.32
C LEU A 22 -3.95 -19.39 45.92
N ALA A 23 -3.17 -20.19 45.19
CA ALA A 23 -1.87 -19.76 44.70
C ALA A 23 -1.95 -18.54 43.77
N PHE A 24 -2.90 -18.54 42.83
CA PHE A 24 -3.13 -17.39 41.94
C PHE A 24 -3.61 -16.15 42.69
N SER A 25 -4.53 -16.32 43.63
CA SER A 25 -5.05 -15.21 44.42
C SER A 25 -3.94 -14.56 45.23
N ILE A 26 -3.13 -15.34 45.95
CA ILE A 26 -2.00 -14.83 46.74
C ILE A 26 -1.01 -14.08 45.84
N ALA A 27 -0.66 -14.66 44.68
CA ALA A 27 0.25 -14.00 43.73
C ALA A 27 -0.31 -12.65 43.24
N LEU A 28 -1.58 -12.61 42.82
CA LEU A 28 -2.22 -11.37 42.37
C LEU A 28 -2.28 -10.33 43.49
N SER A 29 -2.69 -10.73 44.69
CA SER A 29 -2.78 -9.82 45.82
C SER A 29 -1.43 -9.22 46.19
N VAL A 30 -0.35 -10.02 46.17
CA VAL A 30 0.99 -9.54 46.51
C VAL A 30 1.57 -8.62 45.43
N TYR A 31 1.39 -8.94 44.14
CA TYR A 31 2.06 -8.22 43.07
C TYR A 31 1.28 -7.03 42.49
N PHE A 32 -0.06 -7.02 42.61
CA PHE A 32 -0.90 -6.00 41.98
C PHE A 32 -1.79 -5.22 42.95
N PHE A 33 -1.99 -5.72 44.17
CA PHE A 33 -2.88 -5.11 45.16
C PHE A 33 -2.19 -4.83 46.48
N ASP A 34 -0.84 -4.79 46.49
CA ASP A 34 -0.01 -4.43 47.64
C ASP A 34 -0.52 -5.05 48.95
N LEU A 35 -0.77 -6.37 48.95
CA LEU A 35 -1.48 -7.10 50.02
C LEU A 35 -1.07 -6.67 51.44
N TYR A 36 0.21 -6.41 51.69
CA TYR A 36 0.73 -6.07 53.00
C TYR A 36 0.40 -4.66 53.50
N GLU A 37 -0.12 -3.77 52.64
CA GLU A 37 -0.56 -2.43 53.00
C GLU A 37 -2.02 -2.37 53.50
N HIS A 38 -2.77 -3.46 53.31
CA HIS A 38 -4.16 -3.59 53.72
C HIS A 38 -4.31 -4.16 55.14
N ASP A 39 -5.46 -3.93 55.78
CA ASP A 39 -5.75 -4.53 57.09
C ASP A 39 -6.01 -6.05 56.98
N ALA A 40 -6.02 -6.76 58.12
CA ALA A 40 -6.14 -8.21 58.12
C ALA A 40 -7.44 -8.73 57.49
N ILE A 41 -8.53 -7.94 57.53
CA ILE A 41 -9.82 -8.32 56.94
C ILE A 41 -9.75 -8.16 55.43
N ASP A 42 -9.26 -7.02 54.95
CA ASP A 42 -9.06 -6.74 53.53
C ASP A 42 -8.09 -7.74 52.90
N GLN A 43 -6.99 -8.08 53.58
CA GLN A 43 -6.07 -9.14 53.16
C GLN A 43 -6.78 -10.49 52.99
N LEU A 44 -7.61 -10.86 53.96
CA LEU A 44 -8.38 -12.10 53.92
C LEU A 44 -9.40 -12.09 52.77
N PHE A 45 -10.06 -10.97 52.50
CA PHE A 45 -10.99 -10.84 51.37
C PHE A 45 -10.27 -10.84 50.01
N LEU A 46 -9.16 -10.13 49.89
CA LEU A 46 -8.30 -10.10 48.69
C LEU A 46 -7.75 -11.48 48.34
N ILE A 47 -7.61 -12.39 49.32
CA ILE A 47 -7.19 -13.77 49.07
C ILE A 47 -8.40 -14.70 48.89
N LEU A 48 -9.36 -14.72 49.80
CA LEU A 48 -10.40 -15.76 49.80
C LEU A 48 -11.42 -15.58 48.67
N VAL A 49 -11.81 -14.35 48.33
CA VAL A 49 -12.81 -14.10 47.28
C VAL A 49 -12.28 -14.50 45.89
N PRO A 50 -11.08 -14.06 45.45
CA PRO A 50 -10.55 -14.51 44.18
C PRO A 50 -10.15 -15.99 44.22
N THR A 51 -9.72 -16.53 45.36
CA THR A 51 -9.50 -17.99 45.51
C THR A 51 -10.77 -18.77 45.18
N ALA A 52 -11.92 -18.41 45.75
CA ALA A 52 -13.19 -19.08 45.47
C ALA A 52 -13.60 -18.91 43.99
N ALA A 53 -13.43 -17.72 43.42
CA ALA A 53 -13.72 -17.43 42.02
C ALA A 53 -12.83 -18.27 41.08
N PHE A 54 -11.51 -18.25 41.28
CA PHE A 54 -10.57 -19.06 40.52
C PHE A 54 -10.81 -20.54 40.72
N ALA A 55 -11.09 -21.01 41.93
CA ALA A 55 -11.40 -22.42 42.19
C ALA A 55 -12.64 -22.88 41.40
N TYR A 56 -13.70 -22.07 41.37
CA TYR A 56 -14.87 -22.36 40.56
C TYR A 56 -14.52 -22.42 39.07
N LEU A 57 -13.82 -21.39 38.55
CA LEU A 57 -13.40 -21.31 37.15
C LEU A 57 -12.48 -22.49 36.76
N PHE A 58 -11.51 -22.85 37.60
CA PHE A 58 -10.63 -24.01 37.38
C PHE A 58 -11.40 -25.32 37.43
N SER A 59 -12.43 -25.43 38.28
CA SER A 59 -13.25 -26.64 38.32
C SER A 59 -14.08 -26.79 37.03
N GLU A 60 -14.67 -25.71 36.51
CA GLU A 60 -15.37 -25.72 35.22
C GLU A 60 -14.40 -26.01 34.07
N PHE A 61 -13.22 -25.40 34.10
CA PHE A 61 -12.15 -25.63 33.15
C PHE A 61 -11.73 -27.10 33.14
N LEU A 62 -11.40 -27.71 34.30
CA LEU A 62 -10.99 -29.11 34.41
C LEU A 62 -12.05 -30.09 33.88
N ALA A 63 -13.35 -29.79 34.05
CA ALA A 63 -14.41 -30.59 33.45
C ALA A 63 -14.32 -30.57 31.92
N ARG A 64 -14.20 -29.38 31.33
CA ARG A 64 -14.05 -29.22 29.88
C ARG A 64 -12.76 -29.87 29.36
N VAL A 65 -11.64 -29.73 30.09
CA VAL A 65 -10.36 -30.37 29.72
C VAL A 65 -10.50 -31.89 29.70
N LYS A 66 -11.19 -32.47 30.67
CA LYS A 66 -11.44 -33.91 30.72
C LYS A 66 -12.25 -34.40 29.52
N ASP A 67 -13.27 -33.65 29.12
CA ASP A 67 -14.07 -33.98 27.94
C ASP A 67 -13.24 -33.84 26.66
N LEU A 68 -12.44 -32.77 26.54
CA LEU A 68 -11.47 -32.61 25.44
C LEU A 68 -10.48 -33.78 25.38
N PHE A 69 -9.97 -34.24 26.53
CA PHE A 69 -9.01 -35.35 26.59
C PHE A 69 -9.58 -36.68 26.08
N ARG A 70 -10.88 -36.90 26.27
CA ARG A 70 -11.56 -38.13 25.81
C ARG A 70 -11.83 -38.13 24.31
N HIS A 71 -11.97 -36.96 23.71
CA HIS A 71 -12.46 -36.84 22.34
C HIS A 71 -11.40 -36.36 21.34
N SER A 72 -10.23 -35.91 21.80
CA SER A 72 -9.17 -35.41 20.91
C SER A 72 -8.08 -36.43 20.63
N SER A 73 -7.66 -36.50 19.35
CA SER A 73 -6.55 -37.35 18.91
C SER A 73 -5.21 -37.06 19.62
N VAL A 74 -4.38 -38.10 19.77
CA VAL A 74 -3.02 -38.00 20.36
C VAL A 74 -2.15 -36.99 19.59
N ARG A 75 -2.33 -36.88 18.26
CA ARG A 75 -1.57 -35.93 17.43
C ARG A 75 -1.89 -34.48 17.77
N ALA A 76 -3.14 -34.15 18.08
CA ALA A 76 -3.53 -32.79 18.48
C ALA A 76 -2.90 -32.40 19.82
N TRP A 77 -2.92 -33.32 20.80
CA TRP A 77 -2.24 -33.13 22.09
C TRP A 77 -0.73 -32.96 21.94
N GLN A 78 -0.08 -33.78 21.12
CA GLN A 78 1.35 -33.66 20.82
C GLN A 78 1.67 -32.30 20.18
N GLY A 79 0.88 -31.86 19.20
CA GLY A 79 1.07 -30.56 18.56
C GLY A 79 1.03 -29.39 19.56
N ILE A 80 0.00 -29.35 20.41
CA ILE A 80 -0.14 -28.33 21.45
C ILE A 80 1.00 -28.39 22.48
N ALA A 81 1.36 -29.59 22.95
CA ALA A 81 2.43 -29.77 23.93
C ALA A 81 3.78 -29.29 23.39
N ILE A 82 4.10 -29.62 22.13
CA ILE A 82 5.32 -29.21 21.44
C ILE A 82 5.34 -27.69 21.25
N SER A 83 4.26 -27.09 20.75
CA SER A 83 4.18 -25.63 20.59
C SER A 83 4.33 -24.90 21.93
N ALA A 84 3.66 -25.37 22.98
CA ALA A 84 3.77 -24.79 24.33
C ALA A 84 5.19 -24.92 24.88
N PHE A 85 5.87 -26.05 24.64
CA PHE A 85 7.25 -26.28 25.06
C PHE A 85 8.21 -25.29 24.40
N PHE A 86 8.11 -25.09 23.08
CA PHE A 86 8.94 -24.12 22.36
C PHE A 86 8.71 -22.68 22.85
N ILE A 87 7.46 -22.28 23.06
CA ILE A 87 7.12 -20.95 23.59
C ILE A 87 7.71 -20.76 24.98
N ALA A 88 7.55 -21.74 25.87
CA ALA A 88 8.13 -21.70 27.21
C ALA A 88 9.66 -21.58 27.18
N GLY A 89 10.31 -22.31 26.27
CA GLY A 89 11.75 -22.22 26.04
C GLY A 89 12.18 -20.80 25.66
N ILE A 90 11.49 -20.18 24.70
CA ILE A 90 11.76 -18.80 24.27
C ILE A 90 11.48 -17.80 25.39
N CYS A 91 10.36 -17.92 26.10
CA CYS A 91 10.05 -17.02 27.23
C CYS A 91 11.11 -17.11 28.34
N SER A 92 11.59 -18.32 28.64
CA SER A 92 12.63 -18.53 29.65
C SER A 92 14.00 -17.99 29.24
N SER A 93 14.29 -17.86 27.93
CA SER A 93 15.55 -17.30 27.44
C SER A 93 15.54 -15.77 27.37
N ILE A 94 14.37 -15.15 27.20
CA ILE A 94 14.22 -13.68 27.21
C ILE A 94 14.45 -13.13 28.63
N ILE A 95 14.03 -13.85 29.66
CA ILE A 95 14.15 -13.37 31.05
C ILE A 95 15.59 -13.56 31.53
N SER A 96 16.27 -12.43 31.80
CA SER A 96 17.60 -12.39 32.40
C SER A 96 17.55 -12.74 33.89
N ALA A 97 17.27 -14.00 34.22
CA ALA A 97 17.36 -14.51 35.59
C ALA A 97 18.72 -15.17 35.82
N GLU A 98 19.46 -14.76 36.85
CA GLU A 98 20.80 -15.32 37.11
C GLU A 98 20.74 -16.81 37.47
N SER A 99 19.73 -17.22 38.26
CA SER A 99 19.56 -18.59 38.73
C SER A 99 18.91 -19.52 37.69
N VAL A 100 19.52 -20.70 37.48
CA VAL A 100 18.96 -21.79 36.69
C VAL A 100 17.61 -22.26 37.24
N VAL A 101 17.44 -22.24 38.57
CA VAL A 101 16.20 -22.66 39.23
C VAL A 101 15.05 -21.71 38.88
N ILE A 102 15.32 -20.40 38.85
CA ILE A 102 14.32 -19.39 38.48
C ILE A 102 13.94 -19.55 37.00
N ARG A 103 14.92 -19.72 36.10
CA ARG A 103 14.67 -19.98 34.67
C ARG A 103 13.84 -21.24 34.43
N PHE A 104 14.16 -22.32 35.13
CA PHE A 104 13.40 -23.57 35.04
C PHE A 104 11.96 -23.42 35.59
N SER A 105 11.78 -22.68 36.68
CA SER A 105 10.46 -22.39 37.24
C SER A 105 9.61 -21.57 36.26
N ILE A 106 10.19 -20.51 35.68
CA ILE A 106 9.56 -19.70 34.64
C ILE A 106 9.18 -20.58 33.44
N PHE A 107 10.08 -21.44 32.99
CA PHE A 107 9.81 -22.37 31.90
C PHE A 107 8.58 -23.24 32.18
N ILE A 108 8.50 -23.87 33.37
CA ILE A 108 7.34 -24.70 33.75
C ILE A 108 6.06 -23.87 33.76
N VAL A 109 6.09 -22.68 34.35
CA VAL A 109 4.91 -21.79 34.43
C VAL A 109 4.45 -21.39 33.03
N CYS A 110 5.36 -20.92 32.17
CA CYS A 110 5.05 -20.55 30.79
C CYS A 110 4.53 -21.76 30.00
N TRP A 111 5.07 -22.95 30.22
CA TRP A 111 4.62 -24.16 29.54
C TRP A 111 3.18 -24.50 29.92
N VAL A 112 2.87 -24.54 31.21
CA VAL A 112 1.51 -24.84 31.72
C VAL A 112 0.50 -23.78 31.26
N LEU A 113 0.88 -22.50 31.33
CA LEU A 113 0.01 -21.40 30.88
C LEU A 113 -0.28 -21.49 29.38
N THR A 114 0.77 -21.63 28.56
CA THR A 114 0.61 -21.71 27.10
C THR A 114 -0.17 -22.94 26.69
N PHE A 115 0.11 -24.09 27.31
CA PHE A 115 -0.66 -25.32 27.09
C PHE A 115 -2.14 -25.13 27.41
N SER A 116 -2.45 -24.47 28.53
CA SER A 116 -3.82 -24.17 28.95
C SER A 116 -4.53 -23.25 27.95
N LEU A 117 -3.83 -22.23 27.44
CA LEU A 117 -4.36 -21.31 26.42
C LEU A 117 -4.61 -21.98 25.07
N PHE A 118 -3.96 -23.11 24.78
CA PHE A 118 -4.20 -23.88 23.56
C PHE A 118 -5.33 -24.90 23.66
N LEU A 119 -5.82 -25.25 24.86
CA LEU A 119 -6.91 -26.23 25.00
C LEU A 119 -8.17 -25.91 24.18
N PRO A 120 -8.61 -24.64 24.04
CA PRO A 120 -9.73 -24.29 23.16
C PRO A 120 -9.49 -24.63 21.68
N THR A 121 -8.23 -24.79 21.25
CA THR A 121 -7.85 -25.04 19.86
C THR A 121 -7.88 -26.52 19.46
N LEU A 122 -7.96 -27.45 20.44
CA LEU A 122 -7.86 -28.90 20.23
C LEU A 122 -8.82 -29.44 19.16
N LYS A 123 -10.10 -29.07 19.25
CA LYS A 123 -11.14 -29.51 18.30
C LYS A 123 -10.85 -29.04 16.88
N ALA A 124 -10.38 -27.81 16.72
CA ALA A 124 -10.05 -27.25 15.41
C ALA A 124 -8.82 -27.93 14.81
N LEU A 125 -7.78 -28.16 15.63
CA LEU A 125 -6.57 -28.88 15.24
C LEU A 125 -6.86 -30.31 14.81
N GLU A 126 -7.70 -31.03 15.55
CA GLU A 126 -8.12 -32.38 15.19
C GLU A 126 -8.76 -32.43 13.80
N ASN A 127 -9.71 -31.54 13.52
CA ASN A 127 -10.32 -31.46 12.20
C ASN A 127 -9.30 -31.12 11.10
N ALA A 128 -8.37 -30.20 11.38
CA ALA A 128 -7.32 -29.85 10.42
C ALA A 128 -6.36 -31.01 10.11
N PHE A 129 -6.07 -31.88 11.08
CA PHE A 129 -5.25 -33.08 10.88
C PHE A 129 -5.98 -34.17 10.09
N VAL A 130 -7.30 -34.29 10.25
CA VAL A 130 -8.12 -35.25 9.49
C VAL A 130 -8.24 -34.84 8.02
N GLU A 131 -8.41 -33.54 7.73
CA GLU A 131 -8.65 -33.02 6.38
C GLU A 131 -7.38 -32.85 5.51
N ASP A 132 -6.19 -33.27 5.99
CA ASP A 132 -4.88 -33.09 5.32
C ASP A 132 -4.67 -31.67 4.76
N LYS A 133 -4.83 -30.65 5.62
CA LYS A 133 -4.66 -29.23 5.26
C LYS A 133 -3.20 -28.85 5.06
N ARG A 134 -2.48 -29.46 4.13
CA ARG A 134 -1.04 -29.15 3.86
C ARG A 134 -0.75 -27.69 3.56
N ASN A 135 -1.74 -26.95 3.06
CA ASN A 135 -1.62 -25.52 2.79
C ASN A 135 -1.59 -24.66 4.08
N LEU A 136 -2.01 -25.22 5.22
CA LEU A 136 -2.00 -24.54 6.52
C LEU A 136 -0.57 -24.20 6.95
N LEU A 137 0.33 -25.20 6.95
CA LEU A 137 1.71 -25.01 7.38
C LEU A 137 2.43 -24.02 6.45
N THR A 138 2.30 -24.19 5.13
CA THR A 138 2.95 -23.29 4.16
C THR A 138 2.34 -21.89 4.20
N GLY A 139 1.02 -21.77 4.35
CA GLY A 139 0.33 -20.50 4.52
C GLY A 139 0.74 -19.78 5.80
N TRP A 140 0.85 -20.50 6.92
CA TRP A 140 1.32 -19.94 8.18
C TRP A 140 2.78 -19.49 8.09
N LEU A 141 3.70 -20.33 7.61
CA LEU A 141 5.12 -19.97 7.47
C LEU A 141 5.34 -18.76 6.56
N THR A 142 4.66 -18.71 5.41
CA THR A 142 4.70 -17.54 4.51
C THR A 142 4.06 -16.31 5.16
N GLY A 143 2.97 -16.49 5.90
CA GLY A 143 2.34 -15.45 6.69
C GLY A 143 3.25 -14.86 7.77
N ILE A 144 4.06 -15.69 8.46
CA ILE A 144 5.03 -15.24 9.46
C ILE A 144 6.06 -14.31 8.83
N GLY A 145 6.61 -14.64 7.66
CA GLY A 145 7.59 -13.79 6.99
C GLY A 145 7.04 -12.39 6.66
N VAL A 146 5.80 -12.32 6.17
CA VAL A 146 5.13 -11.03 5.91
C VAL A 146 4.79 -10.30 7.22
N ALA A 147 4.30 -11.03 8.22
CA ALA A 147 3.98 -10.45 9.52
C ALA A 147 5.21 -9.88 10.23
N PHE A 148 6.38 -10.52 10.10
CA PHE A 148 7.64 -10.00 10.67
C PHE A 148 7.96 -8.63 10.09
N LEU A 149 7.91 -8.47 8.77
CA LEU A 149 8.16 -7.18 8.12
C LEU A 149 7.16 -6.10 8.54
N LEU A 150 5.88 -6.45 8.69
CA LEU A 150 4.86 -5.53 9.18
C LEU A 150 5.10 -5.15 10.64
N VAL A 151 5.39 -6.11 11.52
CA VAL A 151 5.67 -5.83 12.94
C VAL A 151 6.93 -4.97 13.07
N SER A 152 8.01 -5.25 12.33
CA SER A 152 9.21 -4.41 12.29
C SER A 152 8.90 -2.98 11.84
N LEU A 153 8.08 -2.82 10.81
CA LEU A 153 7.67 -1.48 10.35
C LEU A 153 6.86 -0.75 11.43
N PHE A 154 5.96 -1.45 12.12
CA PHE A 154 5.09 -0.85 13.12
C PHE A 154 5.77 -0.65 14.48
N SER A 155 6.85 -1.38 14.80
CA SER A 155 7.57 -1.21 16.07
C SER A 155 8.23 0.16 16.21
N GLU A 156 8.42 0.90 15.10
CA GLU A 156 8.84 2.31 15.15
C GLU A 156 7.80 3.21 15.84
N PHE A 157 6.50 2.86 15.75
CA PHE A 157 5.41 3.63 16.34
C PHE A 157 4.89 3.00 17.64
N TYR A 158 4.94 1.68 17.73
CA TYR A 158 4.40 0.90 18.84
C TYR A 158 5.55 0.26 19.61
N THR A 159 6.07 1.01 20.59
CA THR A 159 7.28 0.66 21.34
C THR A 159 6.98 -0.18 22.57
N GLU A 160 5.74 -0.16 23.08
CA GLU A 160 5.39 -0.90 24.28
C GLU A 160 5.28 -2.41 23.99
N ILE A 161 5.80 -3.23 24.90
CA ILE A 161 5.84 -4.70 24.72
C ILE A 161 4.44 -5.26 24.44
N TYR A 162 3.42 -4.79 25.15
CA TYR A 162 2.05 -5.27 24.95
C TYR A 162 1.48 -4.84 23.57
N GLU A 163 1.88 -3.68 23.04
CA GLU A 163 1.49 -3.26 21.68
C GLU A 163 2.12 -4.19 20.64
N ILE A 164 3.42 -4.49 20.78
CA ILE A 164 4.15 -5.43 19.92
C ILE A 164 3.53 -6.83 19.99
N VAL A 165 3.12 -7.28 21.19
CA VAL A 165 2.43 -8.57 21.38
C VAL A 165 1.14 -8.63 20.58
N ILE A 166 0.29 -7.60 20.72
CA ILE A 166 -1.01 -7.51 20.03
C ILE A 166 -0.80 -7.45 18.51
N LEU A 167 0.11 -6.59 18.04
CA LEU A 167 0.42 -6.45 16.62
C LEU A 167 0.96 -7.75 16.02
N THR A 168 1.87 -8.43 16.73
CA THR A 168 2.42 -9.71 16.28
C THR A 168 1.34 -10.76 16.16
N PHE A 169 0.51 -10.92 17.20
CA PHE A 169 -0.57 -11.89 17.17
C PHE A 169 -1.57 -11.58 16.05
N PHE A 170 -1.98 -10.32 15.91
CA PHE A 170 -2.90 -9.88 14.87
C PHE A 170 -2.32 -10.10 13.46
N PHE A 171 -1.11 -9.62 13.18
CA PHE A 171 -0.51 -9.74 11.84
C PHE A 171 -0.17 -11.18 11.48
N THR A 172 0.30 -12.01 12.42
CA THR A 172 0.57 -13.43 12.12
C THR A 172 -0.71 -14.19 11.80
N LEU A 173 -1.82 -13.93 12.51
CA LEU A 173 -3.13 -14.48 12.17
C LEU A 173 -3.63 -13.97 10.81
N PHE A 174 -3.61 -12.65 10.60
CA PHE A 174 -4.13 -12.02 9.39
C PHE A 174 -3.34 -12.43 8.14
N CYS A 175 -2.01 -12.32 8.18
CA CYS A 175 -1.14 -12.74 7.10
C CYS A 175 -1.18 -14.25 6.90
N GLY A 176 -1.21 -15.05 7.97
CA GLY A 176 -1.38 -16.50 7.88
C GLY A 176 -2.68 -16.91 7.18
N LEU A 177 -3.79 -16.23 7.49
CA LEU A 177 -5.10 -16.46 6.87
C LEU A 177 -5.08 -16.12 5.38
N ILE A 178 -4.56 -14.95 5.02
CA ILE A 178 -4.42 -14.53 3.62
C ILE A 178 -3.53 -15.52 2.86
N SER A 179 -2.37 -15.85 3.42
CA SER A 179 -1.42 -16.78 2.82
C SER A 179 -2.00 -18.18 2.65
N TYR A 180 -2.77 -18.70 3.60
CA TYR A 180 -3.46 -19.99 3.47
C TYR A 180 -4.34 -20.03 2.21
N TYR A 181 -5.21 -19.03 2.04
CA TYR A 181 -6.09 -18.95 0.87
C TYR A 181 -5.33 -18.69 -0.43
N LEU A 182 -4.27 -17.87 -0.39
CA LEU A 182 -3.41 -17.63 -1.55
C LEU A 182 -2.67 -18.90 -1.96
N MET A 183 -2.07 -19.65 -1.03
CA MET A 183 -1.37 -20.90 -1.30
C MET A 183 -2.30 -21.96 -1.89
N GLY A 184 -3.54 -22.05 -1.39
CA GLY A 184 -4.56 -22.91 -2.00
C GLY A 184 -4.81 -22.57 -3.48
N LYS A 185 -4.94 -21.28 -3.79
CA LYS A 185 -5.12 -20.81 -5.17
C LYS A 185 -3.88 -21.01 -6.03
N ILE A 186 -2.68 -20.73 -5.50
CA ILE A 186 -1.42 -20.93 -6.21
C ILE A 186 -1.22 -22.41 -6.53
N LYS A 187 -1.46 -23.31 -5.58
CA LYS A 187 -1.36 -24.75 -5.80
C LYS A 187 -2.34 -25.23 -6.87
N HIS A 188 -3.61 -24.78 -6.81
CA HIS A 188 -4.59 -25.08 -7.84
C HIS A 188 -4.16 -24.55 -9.21
N PHE A 189 -3.70 -23.30 -9.26
CA PHE A 189 -3.20 -22.66 -10.48
C PHE A 189 -2.00 -23.39 -11.07
N LEU A 190 -0.98 -23.71 -10.27
CA LEU A 190 0.22 -24.42 -10.71
C LEU A 190 -0.12 -25.81 -11.25
N LYS A 191 -1.10 -26.49 -10.63
CA LYS A 191 -1.51 -27.85 -11.03
C LYS A 191 -2.37 -27.88 -12.28
N TYR A 192 -3.27 -26.90 -12.47
CA TYR A 192 -4.32 -26.98 -13.48
C TYR A 192 -4.30 -25.85 -14.54
N GLU A 193 -3.75 -24.68 -14.22
CA GLU A 193 -3.85 -23.49 -15.06
C GLU A 193 -2.51 -22.95 -15.58
N ILE A 194 -1.37 -23.51 -15.14
CA ILE A 194 -0.04 -22.95 -15.42
C ILE A 194 0.22 -22.80 -16.93
N HIS A 195 -0.14 -23.80 -17.73
CA HIS A 195 0.04 -23.73 -19.18
C HIS A 195 -0.88 -22.72 -19.86
N ALA A 196 -2.07 -22.51 -19.30
CA ALA A 196 -3.05 -21.55 -19.84
C ALA A 196 -2.71 -20.10 -19.47
N ARG A 197 -2.02 -19.89 -18.34
CA ARG A 197 -1.82 -18.59 -17.71
C ARG A 197 -0.37 -18.29 -17.35
N TRP A 198 0.57 -18.91 -18.07
CA TRP A 198 2.02 -18.78 -17.83
C TRP A 198 2.48 -17.33 -17.92
N LEU A 199 1.89 -16.54 -18.83
CA LEU A 199 2.27 -15.16 -19.03
C LEU A 199 1.95 -14.31 -17.80
N GLU A 200 0.78 -14.51 -17.18
CA GLU A 200 0.43 -13.82 -15.95
C GLU A 200 1.40 -14.16 -14.82
N MET A 201 1.83 -15.41 -14.73
CA MET A 201 2.86 -15.82 -13.76
C MET A 201 4.19 -15.12 -14.02
N VAL A 202 4.64 -15.05 -15.28
CA VAL A 202 5.86 -14.32 -15.66
C VAL A 202 5.76 -12.85 -15.26
N ILE A 203 4.61 -12.20 -15.49
CA ILE A 203 4.39 -10.81 -15.08
C ILE A 203 4.45 -10.67 -13.56
N PHE A 204 3.82 -11.57 -12.79
CA PHE A 204 3.92 -11.54 -11.33
C PHE A 204 5.35 -11.73 -10.83
N VAL A 205 6.12 -12.61 -11.46
CA VAL A 205 7.54 -12.81 -11.15
C VAL A 205 8.34 -11.54 -11.46
N PHE A 206 8.10 -10.90 -12.61
CA PHE A 206 8.73 -9.62 -12.96
C PHE A 206 8.40 -8.53 -11.93
N VAL A 207 7.11 -8.37 -11.58
CA VAL A 207 6.68 -7.40 -10.56
C VAL A 207 7.29 -7.69 -9.20
N LEU A 208 7.39 -8.97 -8.81
CA LEU A 208 8.02 -9.36 -7.55
C LEU A 208 9.51 -9.00 -7.53
N PHE A 209 10.26 -9.35 -8.58
CA PHE A 209 11.69 -8.99 -8.66
C PHE A 209 11.90 -7.48 -8.73
N PHE A 210 11.08 -6.77 -9.49
CA PHE A 210 11.07 -5.31 -9.53
C PHE A 210 10.82 -4.72 -8.14
N GLY A 211 9.77 -5.19 -7.46
CA GLY A 211 9.44 -4.77 -6.10
C GLY A 211 10.59 -5.02 -5.12
N ILE A 212 11.19 -6.22 -5.15
CA ILE A 212 12.37 -6.55 -4.34
C ILE A 212 13.55 -5.61 -4.64
N ALA A 213 13.81 -5.28 -5.91
CA ALA A 213 14.89 -4.38 -6.29
C ALA A 213 14.67 -2.95 -5.76
N ILE A 214 13.44 -2.43 -5.88
CA ILE A 214 13.06 -1.12 -5.34
C ILE A 214 13.14 -1.12 -3.81
N VAL A 215 12.57 -2.14 -3.16
CA VAL A 215 12.60 -2.28 -1.69
C VAL A 215 14.04 -2.37 -1.21
N LYS A 216 14.90 -3.19 -1.83
CA LYS A 216 16.32 -3.29 -1.48
C LYS A 216 17.03 -1.94 -1.61
N SER A 217 16.77 -1.20 -2.70
CA SER A 217 17.38 0.11 -2.94
C SER A 217 16.91 1.15 -1.91
N GLY A 218 15.62 1.14 -1.60
CA GLY A 218 15.01 2.00 -0.58
C GLY A 218 15.49 1.68 0.83
N ILE A 219 15.56 0.40 1.22
CA ILE A 219 16.10 -0.04 2.52
C ILE A 219 17.58 0.33 2.63
N TRP A 220 18.39 0.09 1.59
CA TRP A 220 19.79 0.51 1.60
C TRP A 220 19.91 2.02 1.84
N PHE A 221 19.13 2.83 1.14
CA PHE A 221 19.13 4.27 1.31
C PHE A 221 18.64 4.69 2.71
N LEU A 222 17.53 4.11 3.18
CA LEU A 222 16.97 4.36 4.51
C LEU A 222 17.96 3.94 5.61
N SER A 223 18.72 2.87 5.41
CA SER A 223 19.72 2.42 6.38
C SER A 223 20.86 3.42 6.56
N LEU A 224 21.08 4.31 5.59
CA LEU A 224 22.00 5.45 5.76
C LEU A 224 21.47 6.44 6.79
N SER A 225 20.15 6.59 6.91
CA SER A 225 19.51 7.49 7.87
C SER A 225 19.07 6.81 9.17
N ARG A 226 18.66 5.53 9.10
CA ARG A 226 18.04 4.73 10.18
C ARG A 226 18.22 3.23 9.87
N ALA A 227 19.22 2.60 10.47
CA ALA A 227 19.60 1.20 10.19
C ALA A 227 18.61 0.15 10.75
N ASP A 228 17.63 0.57 11.53
CA ASP A 228 16.78 -0.22 12.42
C ASP A 228 15.32 -0.36 11.94
N ILE A 229 14.84 0.42 10.97
CA ILE A 229 13.40 0.45 10.56
C ILE A 229 12.81 -0.92 10.17
N PHE A 230 13.64 -1.90 9.77
CA PHE A 230 13.17 -3.21 9.31
C PHE A 230 13.60 -4.40 10.18
N LEU A 231 14.30 -4.13 11.29
CA LEU A 231 14.77 -5.16 12.20
C LEU A 231 14.23 -4.88 13.59
N LEU A 232 13.49 -5.84 14.12
CA LEU A 232 13.13 -5.84 15.54
C LEU A 232 14.40 -5.97 16.39
N GLU A 233 14.38 -5.37 17.58
CA GLU A 233 15.41 -5.60 18.59
C GLU A 233 15.51 -7.09 18.94
N ALA A 234 16.68 -7.56 19.38
CA ALA A 234 16.92 -8.97 19.64
C ALA A 234 15.87 -9.64 20.54
N ASN A 235 15.43 -8.95 21.61
CA ASN A 235 14.39 -9.44 22.52
C ASN A 235 13.01 -9.47 21.83
N ALA A 236 12.70 -8.47 21.00
CA ALA A 236 11.47 -8.42 20.23
C ALA A 236 11.43 -9.48 19.11
N ILE A 237 12.57 -9.87 18.53
CA ILE A 237 12.67 -11.00 17.58
C ILE A 237 12.25 -12.30 18.26
N LEU A 238 12.81 -12.60 19.44
CA LEU A 238 12.47 -13.81 20.19
C LEU A 238 10.98 -13.82 20.57
N LEU A 239 10.49 -12.69 21.10
CA LEU A 239 9.09 -12.53 21.43
C LEU A 239 8.18 -12.70 20.21
N PHE A 240 8.57 -12.16 19.05
CA PHE A 240 7.85 -12.31 17.81
C PHE A 240 7.69 -13.78 17.42
N PHE A 241 8.79 -14.55 17.44
CA PHE A 241 8.74 -15.97 17.09
C PHE A 241 7.93 -16.81 18.08
N ALA A 242 8.02 -16.51 19.38
CA ALA A 242 7.16 -17.14 20.38
C ALA A 242 5.67 -16.90 20.08
N LEU A 243 5.29 -15.67 19.76
CA LEU A 243 3.92 -15.30 19.43
C LEU A 243 3.46 -15.81 18.06
N ALA A 244 4.37 -15.93 17.10
CA ALA A 244 4.09 -16.55 15.80
C ALA A 244 3.77 -18.04 15.96
N ILE A 245 4.53 -18.77 16.79
CA ILE A 245 4.22 -20.15 17.20
C ILE A 245 2.88 -20.19 17.94
N PHE A 246 2.65 -19.22 18.82
CA PHE A 246 1.39 -19.10 19.55
C PHE A 246 0.18 -18.90 18.64
N SER A 247 0.31 -18.12 17.57
CA SER A 247 -0.81 -17.85 16.67
C SER A 247 -1.15 -19.01 15.74
N GLY A 248 -0.27 -20.01 15.57
CA GLY A 248 -0.51 -21.19 14.72
C GLY A 248 -1.79 -21.94 15.06
N PRO A 249 -1.95 -22.48 16.29
CA PRO A 249 -3.19 -23.13 16.73
C PRO A 249 -4.43 -22.23 16.62
N TRP A 250 -4.29 -20.94 16.91
CA TRP A 250 -5.39 -19.97 16.80
C TRP A 250 -5.79 -19.68 15.35
N LEU A 251 -4.84 -19.70 14.40
CA LEU A 251 -5.14 -19.61 12.97
C LEU A 251 -6.01 -20.78 12.53
N VAL A 252 -5.76 -21.99 13.06
CA VAL A 252 -6.60 -23.17 12.79
C VAL A 252 -8.00 -22.98 13.33
N VAL A 253 -8.15 -22.41 14.53
CA VAL A 253 -9.46 -22.06 15.10
C VAL A 253 -10.21 -21.07 14.21
N VAL A 254 -9.54 -19.99 13.79
CA VAL A 254 -10.15 -19.00 12.87
C VAL A 254 -10.59 -19.66 11.58
N LEU A 255 -9.75 -20.51 10.97
CA LEU A 255 -10.11 -21.25 9.76
C LEU A 255 -11.28 -22.22 9.98
N TYR A 256 -11.27 -22.96 11.08
CA TYR A 256 -12.37 -23.84 11.47
C TYR A 256 -13.68 -23.08 11.59
N PHE A 257 -13.70 -21.94 12.29
CA PHE A 257 -14.90 -21.11 12.40
C PHE A 257 -15.34 -20.56 11.03
N LEU A 258 -14.40 -20.09 10.21
CA LEU A 258 -14.74 -19.59 8.88
C LEU A 258 -15.32 -20.67 7.97
N GLU A 259 -14.78 -21.89 8.01
CA GLU A 259 -15.19 -22.98 7.13
C GLU A 259 -16.44 -23.73 7.64
N ASN A 260 -16.54 -24.04 8.93
CA ASN A 260 -17.60 -24.91 9.47
C ASN A 260 -18.89 -24.17 9.87
N GLU A 261 -18.82 -22.92 10.32
CA GLU A 261 -20.02 -22.12 10.67
C GLU A 261 -20.66 -21.46 9.42
N GLY A 262 -20.25 -21.86 8.22
CA GLY A 262 -20.74 -21.36 6.95
C GLY A 262 -20.42 -19.89 6.69
N TYR A 263 -19.55 -19.22 7.47
CA TYR A 263 -19.17 -17.83 7.23
C TYR A 263 -18.42 -17.67 5.91
N SER A 264 -17.56 -18.62 5.54
CA SER A 264 -16.89 -18.65 4.23
C SER A 264 -17.90 -18.77 3.10
N HIS A 265 -18.96 -19.58 3.26
CA HIS A 265 -20.03 -19.68 2.28
C HIS A 265 -20.79 -18.37 2.14
N ARG A 266 -21.24 -17.78 3.26
CA ARG A 266 -21.93 -16.48 3.30
C ARG A 266 -21.07 -15.37 2.69
N PHE A 267 -19.77 -15.33 2.99
CA PHE A 267 -18.86 -14.35 2.41
C PHE A 267 -18.73 -14.54 0.90
N ARG A 268 -18.64 -15.79 0.42
CA ARG A 268 -18.54 -16.11 -1.01
C ARG A 268 -19.75 -15.68 -1.83
N GLU A 269 -20.92 -15.56 -1.21
CA GLU A 269 -22.16 -15.07 -1.84
C GLU A 269 -22.23 -13.54 -1.92
N THR A 270 -21.37 -12.82 -1.19
CA THR A 270 -21.38 -11.36 -1.22
C THR A 270 -20.90 -10.80 -2.56
N ARG A 271 -21.45 -9.64 -2.95
CA ARG A 271 -20.97 -8.87 -4.12
C ARG A 271 -19.50 -8.49 -3.99
N LEU A 272 -19.05 -8.21 -2.77
CA LEU A 272 -17.65 -7.88 -2.48
C LEU A 272 -16.73 -9.05 -2.81
N PHE A 273 -17.05 -10.27 -2.39
CA PHE A 273 -16.26 -11.44 -2.75
C PHE A 273 -16.25 -11.68 -4.27
N GLY A 274 -17.41 -11.54 -4.92
CA GLY A 274 -17.52 -11.59 -6.37
C GLY A 274 -16.56 -10.60 -7.05
N PHE A 275 -16.57 -9.35 -6.60
CA PHE A 275 -15.70 -8.29 -7.10
C PHE A 275 -14.20 -8.59 -6.87
N ILE A 276 -13.82 -9.00 -5.66
CA ILE A 276 -12.43 -9.36 -5.33
C ILE A 276 -11.98 -10.54 -6.19
N ARG A 277 -12.81 -11.59 -6.32
CA ARG A 277 -12.50 -12.77 -7.13
C ARG A 277 -12.31 -12.40 -8.61
N GLU A 278 -13.16 -11.53 -9.14
CA GLU A 278 -13.13 -11.13 -10.55
C GLU A 278 -11.94 -10.21 -10.89
N ASN A 279 -11.41 -9.51 -9.90
CA ASN A 279 -10.36 -8.51 -10.05
C ASN A 279 -9.07 -8.83 -9.27
N LEU A 280 -8.94 -10.07 -8.78
CA LEU A 280 -7.85 -10.50 -7.90
C LEU A 280 -6.46 -10.18 -8.49
N MET A 281 -6.25 -10.39 -9.78
CA MET A 281 -4.95 -10.13 -10.41
C MET A 281 -4.56 -8.65 -10.38
N GLY A 282 -5.52 -7.76 -10.68
CA GLY A 282 -5.30 -6.32 -10.57
C GLY A 282 -5.03 -5.89 -9.14
N LEU A 283 -5.79 -6.43 -8.17
CA LEU A 283 -5.56 -6.15 -6.74
C LEU A 283 -4.18 -6.60 -6.28
N LEU A 284 -3.75 -7.80 -6.65
CA LEU A 284 -2.44 -8.33 -6.25
C LEU A 284 -1.29 -7.48 -6.80
N VAL A 285 -1.34 -7.10 -8.08
CA VAL A 285 -0.31 -6.21 -8.67
C VAL A 285 -0.33 -4.86 -7.97
N SER A 286 -1.49 -4.26 -7.75
CA SER A 286 -1.60 -2.99 -7.01
C SER A 286 -1.03 -3.07 -5.61
N ILE A 287 -1.24 -4.16 -4.86
CA ILE A 287 -0.66 -4.35 -3.52
C ILE A 287 0.87 -4.47 -3.56
N LEU A 288 1.43 -5.16 -4.56
CA LEU A 288 2.87 -5.26 -4.73
C LEU A 288 3.50 -3.90 -5.05
N PHE A 289 2.89 -3.12 -5.93
CA PHE A 289 3.34 -1.76 -6.22
C PHE A 289 3.13 -0.81 -5.05
N PHE A 290 2.04 -0.95 -4.30
CA PHE A 290 1.82 -0.19 -3.08
C PHE A 290 3.00 -0.34 -2.11
N ALA A 291 3.45 -1.57 -1.86
CA ALA A 291 4.60 -1.83 -0.99
C ALA A 291 5.89 -1.19 -1.52
N ALA A 292 6.16 -1.30 -2.82
CA ALA A 292 7.34 -0.70 -3.45
C ALA A 292 7.29 0.84 -3.39
N TYR A 293 6.15 1.45 -3.69
CA TYR A 293 5.94 2.89 -3.62
C TYR A 293 6.05 3.41 -2.20
N PHE A 294 5.52 2.69 -1.22
CA PHE A 294 5.55 3.11 0.18
C PHE A 294 6.99 3.19 0.70
N ILE A 295 7.81 2.16 0.43
CA ILE A 295 9.23 2.16 0.78
C ILE A 295 9.98 3.30 0.07
N LEU A 296 9.71 3.51 -1.22
CA LEU A 296 10.30 4.62 -1.95
C LEU A 296 9.84 5.98 -1.41
N SER A 297 8.59 6.09 -0.96
CA SER A 297 8.04 7.30 -0.36
C SER A 297 8.73 7.61 0.97
N SER A 298 8.94 6.62 1.83
CA SER A 298 9.72 6.78 3.06
C SER A 298 11.16 7.24 2.76
N ALA A 299 11.76 6.76 1.68
CA ALA A 299 13.11 7.15 1.28
C ALA A 299 13.19 8.59 0.72
N LEU A 300 12.24 9.00 -0.13
CA LEU A 300 12.33 10.28 -0.84
C LEU A 300 11.76 11.49 -0.08
N ASN A 301 11.02 11.30 1.02
CA ASN A 301 10.38 12.39 1.77
C ASN A 301 10.99 12.66 3.15
N GLN A 302 12.21 12.20 3.40
CA GLN A 302 12.90 12.40 4.68
C GLN A 302 13.00 13.89 5.08
N LEU A 303 12.91 14.17 6.37
CA LEU A 303 12.86 15.54 6.91
C LEU A 303 14.11 16.38 6.60
N HIS A 304 15.28 15.74 6.42
CA HIS A 304 16.51 16.43 6.07
C HIS A 304 16.47 17.04 4.65
N PHE A 305 15.54 16.59 3.78
CA PHE A 305 15.19 17.30 2.56
C PHE A 305 14.37 18.54 2.93
N GLY A 306 15.06 19.60 3.35
CA GLY A 306 14.48 20.84 3.86
C GLY A 306 14.15 21.89 2.78
N THR A 307 14.34 21.58 1.51
CA THR A 307 14.09 22.51 0.39
C THR A 307 13.24 21.89 -0.71
N ASP A 308 12.41 22.70 -1.36
CA ASP A 308 11.70 22.32 -2.59
C ASP A 308 12.66 22.22 -3.80
N ASP A 309 12.14 21.71 -4.92
CA ASP A 309 12.82 21.52 -6.20
C ASP A 309 13.99 20.52 -6.20
N ILE A 310 14.02 19.59 -5.23
CA ILE A 310 15.03 18.53 -5.21
C ILE A 310 14.79 17.55 -6.35
N PHE A 311 13.57 17.03 -6.46
CA PHE A 311 13.19 16.05 -7.47
C PHE A 311 12.25 16.70 -8.49
N PHE A 312 12.78 17.13 -9.63
CA PHE A 312 12.00 17.60 -10.79
C PHE A 312 11.10 18.82 -10.52
N ASP A 313 11.61 19.85 -9.84
CA ASP A 313 10.84 21.03 -9.38
C ASP A 313 9.59 20.67 -8.52
N ALA A 314 9.59 19.50 -7.85
CA ALA A 314 8.52 19.16 -6.93
C ALA A 314 8.54 20.06 -5.68
N ASP A 315 7.36 20.51 -5.28
CA ASP A 315 7.09 21.31 -4.08
C ASP A 315 6.95 20.38 -2.84
N ALA A 316 7.85 19.40 -2.72
CA ALA A 316 7.71 18.30 -1.76
C ALA A 316 7.73 18.78 -0.30
N VAL A 317 8.49 19.82 0.04
CA VAL A 317 8.53 20.39 1.39
C VAL A 317 7.28 21.19 1.68
N ALA A 318 6.82 21.99 0.72
CA ALA A 318 5.56 22.72 0.85
C ALA A 318 4.40 21.75 1.08
N TRP A 319 4.27 20.70 0.25
CA TRP A 319 3.19 19.71 0.39
C TRP A 319 3.35 18.84 1.63
N ARG A 320 4.56 18.43 2.00
CA ARG A 320 4.80 17.74 3.28
C ARG A 320 4.34 18.61 4.43
N THR A 321 4.73 19.88 4.49
CA THR A 321 4.31 20.80 5.55
C THR A 321 2.79 20.94 5.58
N ARG A 322 2.17 21.14 4.42
CA ARG A 322 0.71 21.27 4.29
C ARG A 322 -0.04 20.02 4.70
N LEU A 323 0.48 18.81 4.47
CA LEU A 323 -0.26 17.58 4.71
C LEU A 323 0.07 16.92 6.06
N THR A 324 1.21 17.26 6.66
CA THR A 324 1.72 16.59 7.86
C THR A 324 1.72 17.45 9.11
N THR A 325 1.56 18.78 9.00
CA THR A 325 1.45 19.63 10.19
C THR A 325 0.04 19.64 10.78
N HIS A 326 -0.05 19.73 12.11
CA HIS A 326 -1.32 19.92 12.81
C HIS A 326 -1.85 21.35 12.69
N ALA A 327 -1.00 22.30 12.28
CA ALA A 327 -1.40 23.67 12.05
C ALA A 327 -2.46 23.73 10.94
N LEU A 328 -3.58 24.39 11.22
CA LEU A 328 -4.61 24.69 10.22
C LEU A 328 -4.21 25.83 9.28
N GLU A 329 -2.99 26.36 9.43
CA GLU A 329 -2.44 27.34 8.52
C GLU A 329 -2.10 26.70 7.17
N ASP A 330 -2.47 27.36 6.08
CA ASP A 330 -1.91 27.07 4.77
C ASP A 330 -0.75 28.04 4.48
N PRO A 331 0.53 27.60 4.61
CA PRO A 331 1.67 28.46 4.32
C PRO A 331 1.82 28.77 2.82
N TYR A 332 1.01 28.14 1.96
CA TYR A 332 1.21 28.13 0.52
C TYR A 332 0.10 28.86 -0.23
N TRP A 333 0.41 30.08 -0.70
CA TRP A 333 -0.55 30.97 -1.35
C TRP A 333 -0.73 30.66 -2.86
N ARG A 334 -1.47 29.61 -3.24
CA ARG A 334 -1.74 29.30 -4.67
C ARG A 334 -3.17 28.90 -4.98
N ALA A 335 -3.77 29.62 -5.92
CA ALA A 335 -5.18 29.48 -6.32
C ALA A 335 -5.49 28.23 -7.16
N ILE A 336 -4.45 27.48 -7.57
CA ILE A 336 -4.58 26.37 -8.52
C ILE A 336 -4.95 25.03 -7.89
N HIS A 337 -4.88 24.91 -6.55
CA HIS A 337 -5.21 23.69 -5.79
C HIS A 337 -6.35 23.92 -4.78
N PRO A 338 -7.54 24.39 -5.23
CA PRO A 338 -8.52 25.02 -4.35
C PRO A 338 -9.10 24.09 -3.28
N LEU A 339 -9.11 22.77 -3.49
CA LEU A 339 -9.72 21.80 -2.56
C LEU A 339 -8.74 20.73 -2.06
N ALA A 340 -7.45 20.81 -2.42
CA ALA A 340 -6.48 19.75 -2.12
C ALA A 340 -6.43 19.40 -0.62
N LEU A 341 -6.37 20.40 0.27
CA LEU A 341 -6.34 20.13 1.73
C LEU A 341 -7.63 19.52 2.25
N LEU A 342 -8.79 19.92 1.72
CA LEU A 342 -10.08 19.32 2.10
C LEU A 342 -10.18 17.86 1.67
N LEU A 343 -9.56 17.50 0.54
CA LEU A 343 -9.54 16.13 0.04
C LEU A 343 -8.53 15.25 0.79
N PHE A 344 -7.35 15.79 1.10
CA PHE A 344 -6.22 14.97 1.55
C PHE A 344 -6.04 14.92 3.06
N ARG A 345 -6.12 16.06 3.77
CA ARG A 345 -5.86 16.09 5.22
C ARG A 345 -6.78 15.14 6.00
N PRO A 346 -8.12 15.10 5.78
CA PRO A 346 -8.97 14.18 6.52
C PRO A 346 -8.61 12.71 6.33
N VAL A 347 -8.23 12.33 5.10
CA VAL A 347 -7.81 10.96 4.78
C VAL A 347 -6.48 10.65 5.45
N ILE A 348 -5.52 11.57 5.40
CA ILE A 348 -4.21 11.41 6.06
C ILE A 348 -4.37 11.33 7.58
N SER A 349 -5.19 12.18 8.20
CA SER A 349 -5.46 12.12 9.63
C SER A 349 -6.11 10.80 10.06
N LEU A 350 -7.04 10.26 9.26
CA LEU A 350 -7.64 8.95 9.53
C LEU A 350 -6.59 7.83 9.47
N ILE A 351 -5.72 7.87 8.46
CA ILE A 351 -4.64 6.88 8.30
C ILE A 351 -3.57 7.05 9.39
N ALA A 352 -3.32 8.28 9.88
CA ALA A 352 -2.34 8.54 10.93
C ALA A 352 -2.66 7.83 12.24
N ILE A 353 -3.92 7.45 12.49
CA ILE A 353 -4.30 6.59 13.63
C ILE A 353 -3.52 5.26 13.59
N LEU A 354 -3.29 4.69 12.40
CA LEU A 354 -2.50 3.46 12.25
C LEU A 354 -1.04 3.65 12.67
N PHE A 355 -0.51 4.87 12.54
CA PHE A 355 0.89 5.21 12.82
C PHE A 355 1.04 6.03 14.11
N LYS A 356 0.15 5.81 15.09
CA LYS A 356 0.14 6.49 16.41
C LYS A 356 0.20 8.02 16.30
N GLY A 357 -0.48 8.57 15.30
CA GLY A 357 -0.55 10.00 15.02
C GLY A 357 0.53 10.52 14.05
N ASN A 358 1.45 9.68 13.56
CA ASN A 358 2.48 10.11 12.62
C ASN A 358 1.90 10.40 11.23
N THR A 359 1.71 11.69 10.95
CA THR A 359 1.13 12.19 9.71
C THR A 359 2.07 12.09 8.51
N LEU A 360 3.40 12.05 8.70
CA LEU A 360 4.36 11.90 7.59
C LEU A 360 4.24 10.52 6.96
N TYR A 361 4.29 9.47 7.78
CA TYR A 361 4.08 8.10 7.27
C TYR A 361 2.67 7.90 6.73
N ALA A 362 1.66 8.53 7.35
CA ALA A 362 0.31 8.51 6.80
C ALA A 362 0.21 9.19 5.43
N ALA A 363 0.88 10.33 5.22
CA ALA A 363 0.94 10.99 3.92
C ALA A 363 1.64 10.11 2.88
N SER A 364 2.79 9.52 3.22
CA SER A 364 3.47 8.53 2.37
C SER A 364 2.57 7.35 2.01
N PHE A 365 1.84 6.80 2.98
CA PHE A 365 0.88 5.72 2.77
C PHE A 365 -0.22 6.13 1.78
N VAL A 366 -0.82 7.31 1.96
CA VAL A 366 -1.93 7.78 1.12
C VAL A 366 -1.48 8.07 -0.32
N VAL A 367 -0.29 8.65 -0.50
CA VAL A 367 0.32 8.90 -1.82
C VAL A 367 0.60 7.58 -2.55
N SER A 368 1.25 6.63 -1.86
CA SER A 368 1.54 5.31 -2.45
C SER A 368 0.28 4.50 -2.73
N LEU A 369 -0.75 4.63 -1.89
CA LEU A 369 -2.06 4.03 -2.13
C LEU A 369 -2.77 4.64 -3.33
N ALA A 370 -2.67 5.96 -3.54
CA ALA A 370 -3.19 6.62 -4.72
C ALA A 370 -2.52 6.09 -6.00
N GLY A 371 -1.19 5.95 -5.98
CA GLY A 371 -0.41 5.31 -7.03
C GLY A 371 -0.89 3.90 -7.35
N ALA A 372 -0.95 3.03 -6.36
CA ALA A 372 -1.44 1.66 -6.51
C ALA A 372 -2.90 1.59 -7.00
N SER A 373 -3.73 2.56 -6.61
CA SER A 373 -5.12 2.68 -7.05
C SER A 373 -5.21 3.07 -8.54
N CYS A 374 -4.29 3.89 -9.06
CA CYS A 374 -4.19 4.16 -10.50
C CYS A 374 -4.01 2.86 -11.30
N LEU A 375 -3.13 1.96 -10.86
CA LEU A 375 -2.91 0.66 -11.51
C LEU A 375 -4.19 -0.18 -11.49
N PHE A 376 -4.88 -0.20 -10.35
CA PHE A 376 -6.11 -0.98 -10.20
C PHE A 376 -7.23 -0.46 -11.11
N LEU A 377 -7.39 0.86 -11.20
CA LEU A 377 -8.37 1.47 -12.09
C LEU A 377 -8.02 1.27 -13.56
N THR A 378 -6.73 1.34 -13.92
CA THR A 378 -6.27 1.00 -15.28
C THR A 378 -6.54 -0.47 -15.60
N TRP A 379 -6.35 -1.38 -14.64
CA TRP A 379 -6.75 -2.78 -14.78
C TRP A 379 -8.26 -2.90 -15.07
N ILE A 380 -9.11 -2.26 -14.28
CA ILE A 380 -10.57 -2.27 -14.48
C ILE A 380 -10.93 -1.74 -15.87
N PHE A 381 -10.38 -0.59 -16.25
CA PHE A 381 -10.64 0.06 -17.53
C PHE A 381 -10.29 -0.85 -18.72
N VAL A 382 -9.07 -1.38 -18.72
CA VAL A 382 -8.55 -2.19 -19.84
C VAL A 382 -9.23 -3.56 -19.88
N LYS A 383 -9.45 -4.19 -18.72
CA LYS A 383 -10.18 -5.47 -18.62
C LYS A 383 -11.57 -5.31 -19.20
N LYS A 384 -12.29 -4.25 -18.84
CA LYS A 384 -13.63 -3.97 -19.38
C LYS A 384 -13.57 -3.63 -20.88
N ALA A 385 -12.57 -2.87 -21.32
CA ALA A 385 -12.45 -2.46 -22.72
C ALA A 385 -12.13 -3.62 -23.67
N THR A 386 -11.39 -4.63 -23.19
CA THR A 386 -10.80 -5.67 -24.05
C THR A 386 -11.29 -7.08 -23.74
N ASN A 387 -11.97 -7.27 -22.61
CA ASN A 387 -12.34 -8.56 -22.04
C ASN A 387 -11.13 -9.53 -21.90
N ASN A 388 -9.92 -9.00 -21.76
CA ASN A 388 -8.69 -9.79 -21.70
C ASN A 388 -7.91 -9.48 -20.42
N LYS A 389 -7.90 -10.45 -19.51
CA LYS A 389 -7.25 -10.34 -18.19
C LYS A 389 -5.73 -10.21 -18.29
N SER A 390 -5.05 -11.05 -19.07
CA SER A 390 -3.58 -10.97 -19.19
C SER A 390 -3.15 -9.63 -19.80
N TYR A 391 -3.90 -9.13 -20.78
CA TYR A 391 -3.63 -7.83 -21.39
C TYR A 391 -3.85 -6.67 -20.41
N ALA A 392 -4.94 -6.68 -19.64
CA ALA A 392 -5.15 -5.72 -18.57
C ALA A 392 -4.03 -5.77 -17.52
N LEU A 393 -3.47 -6.96 -17.25
CA LEU A 393 -2.36 -7.14 -16.30
C LEU A 393 -1.11 -6.42 -16.82
N LEU A 394 -0.78 -6.64 -18.09
CA LEU A 394 0.36 -6.01 -18.75
C LEU A 394 0.23 -4.49 -18.75
N ILE A 395 -0.92 -3.94 -19.13
CA ILE A 395 -1.10 -2.49 -19.22
C ILE A 395 -1.12 -1.81 -17.84
N SER A 396 -1.78 -2.42 -16.85
CA SER A 396 -1.75 -1.89 -15.48
C SER A 396 -0.34 -1.93 -14.89
N THR A 397 0.39 -3.02 -15.11
CA THR A 397 1.80 -3.13 -14.69
C THR A 397 2.68 -2.12 -15.43
N LEU A 398 2.44 -1.92 -16.74
CA LEU A 398 3.13 -0.94 -17.56
C LEU A 398 2.98 0.47 -16.98
N LEU A 399 1.75 0.87 -16.61
CA LEU A 399 1.53 2.15 -15.92
C LEU A 399 2.35 2.24 -14.63
N GLY A 400 2.35 1.17 -13.82
CA GLY A 400 3.03 1.14 -12.53
C GLY A 400 4.54 1.29 -12.61
N VAL A 401 5.16 0.87 -13.70
CA VAL A 401 6.61 0.99 -13.88
C VAL A 401 7.02 2.23 -14.66
N THR A 402 6.08 3.03 -15.17
CA THR A 402 6.44 4.32 -15.80
C THR A 402 7.20 5.20 -14.82
N SER A 403 8.16 5.97 -15.33
CA SER A 403 8.95 6.90 -14.52
C SER A 403 8.05 7.91 -13.80
N ALA A 404 7.03 8.45 -14.47
CA ALA A 404 6.07 9.36 -13.86
C ALA A 404 5.34 8.70 -12.67
N ASN A 405 4.76 7.52 -12.86
CA ASN A 405 4.02 6.86 -11.78
C ASN A 405 4.95 6.41 -10.65
N LEU A 406 6.19 6.01 -10.93
CA LEU A 406 7.18 5.66 -9.90
C LEU A 406 7.54 6.85 -9.01
N VAL A 407 7.86 8.01 -9.62
CA VAL A 407 8.27 9.21 -8.88
C VAL A 407 7.10 9.79 -8.11
N PHE A 408 5.95 10.02 -8.74
CA PHE A 408 4.84 10.71 -8.10
C PHE A 408 4.00 9.83 -7.17
N SER A 409 4.12 8.49 -7.24
CA SER A 409 3.57 7.60 -6.20
C SER A 409 4.46 7.50 -4.97
N ALA A 410 5.66 8.09 -5.01
CA ALA A 410 6.60 8.13 -3.90
C ALA A 410 6.73 9.54 -3.30
N LEU A 411 6.77 10.60 -4.11
CA LEU A 411 6.86 11.99 -3.60
C LEU A 411 5.53 12.46 -3.02
N ILE A 412 5.57 13.13 -1.86
CA ILE A 412 4.40 13.80 -1.27
C ILE A 412 4.06 15.02 -2.13
N GLU A 413 3.19 14.79 -3.11
CA GLU A 413 2.79 15.74 -4.14
C GLU A 413 1.35 15.46 -4.62
N THR A 414 0.77 16.40 -5.37
CA THR A 414 -0.63 16.31 -5.82
C THR A 414 -0.86 15.56 -7.13
N TYR A 415 0.20 15.37 -7.92
CA TYR A 415 0.09 14.91 -9.30
C TYR A 415 -0.42 13.47 -9.42
N ILE A 416 -0.08 12.59 -8.49
CA ILE A 416 -0.59 11.20 -8.51
C ILE A 416 -2.09 11.13 -8.23
N PHE A 417 -2.59 12.01 -7.36
CA PHE A 417 -4.03 12.11 -7.09
C PHE A 417 -4.77 12.67 -8.31
N SER A 418 -4.16 13.58 -9.07
CA SER A 418 -4.71 14.04 -10.36
C SER A 418 -4.89 12.87 -11.32
N ALA A 419 -3.86 12.03 -11.47
CA ALA A 419 -3.96 10.82 -12.30
C ALA A 419 -5.06 9.88 -11.80
N LEU A 420 -5.14 9.65 -10.48
CA LEU A 420 -6.14 8.79 -9.87
C LEU A 420 -7.58 9.23 -10.22
N THR A 421 -7.91 10.49 -9.99
CA THR A 421 -9.27 10.98 -10.23
C THR A 421 -9.60 11.08 -11.72
N LEU A 422 -8.62 11.37 -12.58
CA LEU A 422 -8.79 11.36 -14.03
C LEU A 422 -9.03 9.95 -14.57
N ILE A 423 -8.25 8.94 -14.14
CA ILE A 423 -8.50 7.54 -14.52
C ILE A 423 -9.88 7.10 -14.01
N LEU A 424 -10.22 7.43 -12.76
CA LEU A 424 -11.53 7.13 -12.18
C LEU A 424 -12.66 7.73 -13.02
N PHE A 425 -12.53 8.98 -13.46
CA PHE A 425 -13.48 9.63 -14.35
C PHE A 425 -13.68 8.84 -15.64
N PHE A 426 -12.59 8.42 -16.29
CA PHE A 426 -12.65 7.62 -17.52
C PHE A 426 -13.20 6.20 -17.31
N VAL A 427 -12.95 5.57 -16.17
CA VAL A 427 -13.59 4.30 -15.79
C VAL A 427 -15.10 4.45 -15.74
N PHE A 428 -15.60 5.49 -15.04
CA PHE A 428 -17.03 5.78 -14.95
C PHE A 428 -17.63 6.16 -16.32
N LEU A 429 -16.90 6.92 -17.12
CA LEU A 429 -17.34 7.32 -18.45
C LEU A 429 -17.50 6.14 -19.43
N GLN A 430 -16.75 5.05 -19.20
CA GLN A 430 -16.87 3.79 -19.92
C GLN A 430 -18.11 2.96 -19.53
N HIS A 431 -18.82 3.29 -18.44
CA HIS A 431 -20.08 2.62 -18.12
C HIS A 431 -21.20 3.03 -19.07
N GLU A 432 -21.95 2.04 -19.57
CA GLU A 432 -23.16 2.26 -20.37
C GLU A 432 -24.20 3.04 -19.58
N LYS A 433 -24.44 2.60 -18.34
CA LYS A 433 -25.26 3.29 -17.34
C LYS A 433 -24.36 4.14 -16.47
N TRP A 434 -24.17 5.38 -16.87
CA TRP A 434 -23.47 6.40 -16.08
C TRP A 434 -24.51 7.36 -15.49
N SER A 435 -24.16 8.02 -14.39
CA SER A 435 -24.99 9.06 -13.79
C SER A 435 -24.18 10.34 -13.64
N LEU A 436 -24.83 11.47 -13.91
CA LEU A 436 -24.22 12.78 -13.66
C LEU A 436 -23.88 12.94 -12.18
N SER A 437 -24.70 12.38 -11.28
CA SER A 437 -24.46 12.37 -9.84
C SER A 437 -23.19 11.63 -9.42
N ALA A 438 -22.72 10.65 -10.21
CA ALA A 438 -21.43 10.00 -9.95
C ALA A 438 -20.26 10.78 -10.55
N LEU A 439 -20.43 11.39 -11.73
CA LEU A 439 -19.37 12.15 -12.39
C LEU A 439 -19.07 13.48 -11.70
N VAL A 440 -20.07 14.17 -11.15
CA VAL A 440 -19.89 15.48 -10.50
C VAL A 440 -18.92 15.41 -9.31
N PRO A 441 -19.06 14.50 -8.32
CA PRO A 441 -18.09 14.38 -7.23
C PRO A 441 -16.66 14.09 -7.70
N ILE A 442 -16.50 13.22 -8.71
CA ILE A 442 -15.18 12.92 -9.30
C ILE A 442 -14.62 14.17 -10.00
N GLY A 443 -15.47 14.92 -10.69
CA GLY A 443 -15.15 16.19 -11.33
C GLY A 443 -14.71 17.26 -10.34
N VAL A 444 -15.44 17.40 -9.23
CA VAL A 444 -15.11 18.31 -8.12
C VAL A 444 -13.77 17.92 -7.50
N ALA A 445 -13.52 16.64 -7.26
CA ALA A 445 -12.22 16.18 -6.76
C ALA A 445 -11.10 16.50 -7.77
N THR A 446 -11.30 16.17 -9.04
CA THR A 446 -10.31 16.39 -10.12
C THR A 446 -9.95 17.87 -10.29
N PHE A 447 -10.98 18.73 -10.34
CA PHE A 447 -10.84 20.20 -10.37
C PHE A 447 -10.20 20.74 -9.09
N GLY A 448 -10.59 20.18 -7.94
CA GLY A 448 -10.13 20.57 -6.62
C GLY A 448 -8.65 20.31 -6.37
N ILE A 449 -8.11 19.25 -6.99
CA ILE A 449 -6.69 18.93 -6.96
C ILE A 449 -5.93 19.93 -7.82
N THR A 450 -6.31 20.10 -9.10
CA THR A 450 -5.72 21.12 -9.97
C THR A 450 -6.77 21.68 -10.92
N VAL A 451 -6.94 23.01 -10.95
CA VAL A 451 -8.01 23.66 -11.72
C VAL A 451 -7.98 23.31 -13.22
N SER A 452 -6.80 23.13 -13.81
CA SER A 452 -6.64 22.76 -15.23
C SER A 452 -7.18 21.38 -15.57
N ASN A 453 -7.26 20.46 -14.60
CA ASN A 453 -7.72 19.09 -14.84
C ASN A 453 -9.20 19.03 -15.24
N ILE A 454 -10.02 20.06 -14.91
CA ILE A 454 -11.42 20.11 -15.34
C ILE A 454 -11.55 20.04 -16.85
N ALA A 455 -10.60 20.62 -17.60
CA ALA A 455 -10.59 20.58 -19.06
C ALA A 455 -10.57 19.14 -19.58
N GLN A 456 -9.77 18.26 -18.97
CA GLN A 456 -9.70 16.85 -19.37
C GLN A 456 -11.02 16.12 -19.13
N THR A 457 -11.70 16.38 -18.00
CA THR A 457 -13.01 15.77 -17.73
C THR A 457 -14.11 16.30 -18.67
N VAL A 458 -14.06 17.59 -19.03
CA VAL A 458 -14.96 18.22 -19.99
C VAL A 458 -14.74 17.68 -21.39
N ILE A 459 -13.49 17.57 -21.85
CA ILE A 459 -13.11 16.96 -23.12
C ILE A 459 -13.66 15.53 -23.18
N GLY A 460 -13.38 14.72 -22.15
CA GLY A 460 -13.87 13.35 -22.05
C GLY A 460 -15.38 13.26 -22.19
N LEU A 461 -16.12 14.01 -21.36
CA LEU A 461 -17.58 13.99 -21.36
C LEU A 461 -18.17 14.47 -22.69
N PHE A 462 -17.62 15.56 -23.24
CA PHE A 462 -18.06 16.13 -24.50
C PHE A 462 -17.89 15.14 -25.65
N VAL A 463 -16.72 14.54 -25.82
CA VAL A 463 -16.47 13.61 -26.93
C VAL A 463 -17.32 12.33 -26.80
N MET A 464 -17.48 11.82 -25.58
CA MET A 464 -18.22 10.58 -25.35
C MET A 464 -19.73 10.75 -25.52
N ARG A 465 -20.28 11.93 -25.21
CA ARG A 465 -21.74 12.16 -25.20
C ARG A 465 -22.25 13.08 -26.31
N LEU A 466 -21.41 13.97 -26.83
CA LEU A 466 -21.74 14.99 -27.83
C LEU A 466 -22.99 15.81 -27.45
N ASN A 467 -23.21 16.02 -26.15
CA ASN A 467 -24.38 16.71 -25.62
C ASN A 467 -23.92 17.96 -24.84
N LEU A 468 -24.01 19.12 -25.50
CA LEU A 468 -23.55 20.38 -24.91
C LEU A 468 -24.33 20.75 -23.65
N LYS A 469 -25.65 20.52 -23.61
CA LYS A 469 -26.48 20.82 -22.43
C LYS A 469 -26.02 20.03 -21.20
N LEU A 470 -25.70 18.75 -21.40
CA LEU A 470 -25.16 17.90 -20.35
C LEU A 470 -23.79 18.39 -19.86
N VAL A 471 -22.89 18.72 -20.79
CA VAL A 471 -21.55 19.22 -20.46
C VAL A 471 -21.64 20.54 -19.69
N MET A 472 -22.53 21.45 -20.09
CA MET A 472 -22.78 22.69 -19.37
C MET A 472 -23.33 22.44 -17.97
N ARG A 473 -24.28 21.51 -17.79
CA ARG A 473 -24.77 21.12 -16.45
C ARG A 473 -23.64 20.60 -15.58
N TYR A 474 -22.80 19.71 -16.12
CA TYR A 474 -21.64 19.18 -15.42
C TYR A 474 -20.68 20.30 -14.98
N ILE A 475 -20.32 21.21 -15.89
CA ILE A 475 -19.44 22.35 -15.58
C ILE A 475 -20.05 23.22 -14.49
N ILE A 476 -21.33 23.58 -14.60
CA ILE A 476 -22.02 24.41 -13.61
C ILE A 476 -22.01 23.73 -12.24
N PHE A 477 -22.33 22.44 -12.15
CA PHE A 477 -22.31 21.73 -10.87
C PHE A 477 -20.91 21.64 -10.26
N VAL A 478 -19.90 21.30 -11.07
CA VAL A 478 -18.51 21.21 -10.58
C VAL A 478 -18.00 22.57 -10.11
N LEU A 479 -18.24 23.64 -10.85
CA LEU A 479 -17.80 24.99 -10.47
C LEU A 479 -18.58 25.53 -9.27
N ALA A 480 -19.91 25.37 -9.23
CA ALA A 480 -20.72 25.81 -8.09
C ALA A 480 -20.30 25.12 -6.79
N LEU A 481 -20.14 23.79 -6.82
CA LEU A 481 -19.62 23.05 -5.67
C LEU A 481 -18.18 23.43 -5.34
N GLY A 482 -17.33 23.64 -6.35
CA GLY A 482 -15.97 24.13 -6.17
C GLY A 482 -15.90 25.47 -5.45
N ILE A 483 -16.77 26.42 -5.79
CA ILE A 483 -16.88 27.74 -5.13
C ILE A 483 -17.29 27.56 -3.66
N VAL A 484 -18.34 26.77 -3.40
CA VAL A 484 -18.83 26.53 -2.03
C VAL A 484 -17.76 25.85 -1.18
N LEU A 485 -17.12 24.80 -1.71
CA LEU A 485 -16.08 24.07 -0.98
C LEU A 485 -14.79 24.89 -0.81
N SER A 486 -14.45 25.77 -1.76
CA SER A 486 -13.31 26.69 -1.60
C SER A 486 -13.56 27.73 -0.51
N GLN A 487 -14.82 28.17 -0.34
CA GLN A 487 -15.19 29.00 0.82
C GLN A 487 -15.10 28.19 2.13
N ALA A 488 -15.64 26.97 2.14
CA ALA A 488 -15.51 26.08 3.31
C ALA A 488 -14.05 25.81 3.69
N HIS A 489 -13.16 25.64 2.69
CA HIS A 489 -11.72 25.52 2.91
C HIS A 489 -11.18 26.72 3.69
N ASN A 490 -11.49 27.94 3.25
CA ASN A 490 -10.99 29.17 3.88
C ASN A 490 -11.64 29.47 5.23
N ILE A 491 -12.74 28.80 5.59
CA ILE A 491 -13.31 28.82 6.94
C ILE A 491 -12.55 27.87 7.87
N ILE A 492 -12.13 26.70 7.36
CA ILE A 492 -11.46 25.65 8.15
C ILE A 492 -9.97 25.95 8.31
N TYR A 493 -9.30 26.44 7.27
CA TYR A 493 -7.86 26.70 7.26
C TYR A 493 -7.56 28.20 7.36
N SER A 494 -6.77 28.60 8.36
CA SER A 494 -6.32 29.97 8.58
C SER A 494 -5.24 30.36 7.56
N ASN A 495 -5.04 31.67 7.32
CA ASN A 495 -4.22 32.20 6.21
C ASN A 495 -4.70 31.67 4.84
N PRO A 496 -5.89 32.11 4.40
CA PRO A 496 -6.68 31.42 3.39
C PRO A 496 -5.96 31.33 2.05
N ASN A 497 -6.13 30.19 1.38
CA ASN A 497 -5.79 30.08 -0.03
C ASN A 497 -6.50 31.18 -0.82
N PRO A 498 -5.83 31.80 -1.80
CA PRO A 498 -6.50 32.73 -2.67
C PRO A 498 -7.63 32.02 -3.44
N PHE A 499 -8.82 32.62 -3.41
CA PHE A 499 -9.98 32.08 -4.13
C PHE A 499 -9.69 31.93 -5.63
N PHE A 500 -9.87 30.72 -6.16
CA PHE A 500 -9.65 30.43 -7.59
C PHE A 500 -10.57 31.23 -8.52
N PHE A 501 -11.73 31.67 -8.03
CA PHE A 501 -12.69 32.45 -8.78
C PHE A 501 -12.39 33.96 -8.76
N VAL A 502 -11.30 34.39 -8.12
CA VAL A 502 -10.80 35.77 -8.19
C VAL A 502 -9.71 35.82 -9.29
N PRO A 503 -9.97 36.45 -10.45
CA PRO A 503 -9.09 36.35 -11.62
C PRO A 503 -7.64 36.79 -11.36
N SER A 504 -7.43 37.88 -10.61
CA SER A 504 -6.09 38.40 -10.29
C SER A 504 -5.21 37.39 -9.55
N ARG A 505 -5.82 36.46 -8.80
CA ARG A 505 -5.10 35.42 -8.06
C ARG A 505 -4.67 34.26 -8.94
N VAL A 506 -5.48 33.92 -9.95
CA VAL A 506 -5.11 32.93 -10.97
C VAL A 506 -4.04 33.51 -11.91
N LEU A 507 -4.15 34.78 -12.28
CA LEU A 507 -3.17 35.47 -13.13
C LEU A 507 -1.78 35.58 -12.49
N TYR A 508 -1.64 35.41 -11.17
CA TYR A 508 -0.34 35.28 -10.51
C TYR A 508 0.51 34.13 -11.09
N GLU A 509 -0.14 33.10 -11.64
CA GLU A 509 0.51 31.98 -12.31
C GLU A 509 1.19 32.36 -13.63
N ASN A 510 0.94 33.57 -14.17
CA ASN A 510 1.63 34.06 -15.36
C ASN A 510 3.15 34.13 -15.20
N ARG A 511 3.67 34.12 -13.96
CA ARG A 511 5.11 34.02 -13.68
C ARG A 511 5.74 32.70 -14.13
N HIS A 512 4.92 31.66 -14.35
CA HIS A 512 5.35 30.35 -14.84
C HIS A 512 5.12 30.17 -16.35
N ILE A 513 4.67 31.23 -17.05
CA ILE A 513 4.50 31.24 -18.50
C ILE A 513 5.85 31.52 -19.17
N ASN A 514 6.19 30.70 -20.15
CA ASN A 514 7.36 30.78 -21.00
C ASN A 514 6.95 31.09 -22.43
N LYS A 515 7.88 31.71 -23.19
CA LYS A 515 7.70 31.92 -24.63
C LYS A 515 7.73 30.58 -25.36
N ILE A 516 6.84 30.42 -26.33
CA ILE A 516 6.86 29.27 -27.26
C ILE A 516 8.11 29.41 -28.13
N THR A 517 8.95 28.38 -28.12
CA THR A 517 10.15 28.29 -28.96
C THR A 517 10.26 26.87 -29.53
N PRO A 518 10.95 26.67 -30.68
CA PRO A 518 11.18 25.33 -31.21
C PRO A 518 11.84 24.39 -30.18
N ARG A 519 12.76 24.93 -29.37
CA ARG A 519 13.41 24.17 -28.30
C ARG A 519 12.43 23.74 -27.21
N ARG A 520 11.55 24.63 -26.76
CA ARG A 520 10.51 24.28 -25.78
C ARG A 520 9.59 23.20 -26.32
N ALA A 521 9.24 23.26 -27.61
CA ALA A 521 8.45 22.20 -28.25
C ALA A 521 9.18 20.85 -28.24
N VAL A 522 10.49 20.82 -28.48
CA VAL A 522 11.29 19.58 -28.36
C VAL A 522 11.31 19.04 -26.93
N VAL A 523 11.48 19.91 -25.92
CA VAL A 523 11.43 19.50 -24.50
C VAL A 523 10.06 18.91 -24.17
N VAL A 524 8.97 19.64 -24.48
CA VAL A 524 7.59 19.16 -24.27
C VAL A 524 7.36 17.82 -24.97
N ALA A 525 7.82 17.67 -26.21
CA ALA A 525 7.66 16.43 -26.95
C ALA A 525 8.40 15.26 -26.30
N ARG A 526 9.66 15.46 -25.90
CA ARG A 526 10.45 14.42 -25.21
C ARG A 526 9.85 14.05 -23.85
N GLU A 527 9.46 15.04 -23.06
CA GLU A 527 8.87 14.84 -21.74
C GLU A 527 7.52 14.13 -21.82
N ALA A 528 6.67 14.59 -22.75
CA ALA A 528 5.32 14.09 -22.84
C ALA A 528 5.24 12.69 -23.46
N VAL A 529 6.17 12.35 -24.35
CA VAL A 529 6.12 11.12 -25.14
C VAL A 529 7.09 10.06 -24.63
N LEU A 530 8.27 10.45 -24.13
CA LEU A 530 9.34 9.53 -23.73
C LEU A 530 9.56 9.52 -22.21
N TYR A 531 9.98 10.65 -21.63
CA TYR A 531 10.58 10.67 -20.29
C TYR A 531 9.59 10.35 -19.18
N ASN A 532 8.30 10.51 -19.44
CA ASN A 532 7.21 10.13 -18.54
C ASN A 532 6.96 8.61 -18.45
N VAL A 533 7.47 7.83 -19.41
CA VAL A 533 7.36 6.37 -19.43
C VAL A 533 8.74 5.74 -19.23
N VAL A 534 9.69 6.05 -20.11
CA VAL A 534 11.07 5.55 -20.06
C VAL A 534 11.94 6.66 -19.50
N ALA A 535 12.48 6.49 -18.28
CA ALA A 535 13.35 7.50 -17.70
C ALA A 535 14.69 7.58 -18.45
N PRO A 536 15.14 8.78 -18.87
CA PRO A 536 16.54 9.00 -19.24
C PRO A 536 17.40 9.14 -17.98
N GLU A 537 18.70 9.34 -18.15
CA GLU A 537 19.57 9.69 -17.03
C GLU A 537 19.29 11.12 -16.56
N PRO A 538 18.93 11.35 -15.28
CA PRO A 538 18.58 12.67 -14.79
C PRO A 538 19.83 13.57 -14.70
N LEU A 539 19.67 14.85 -15.03
CA LEU A 539 20.69 15.85 -14.78
C LEU A 539 20.76 16.11 -13.27
N ALA A 540 21.82 15.60 -12.63
CA ALA A 540 22.06 15.80 -11.21
C ALA A 540 23.03 16.96 -10.96
N PHE A 541 22.62 17.92 -10.13
CA PHE A 541 23.45 19.06 -9.73
C PHE A 541 23.76 18.96 -8.25
N THR A 542 25.04 18.84 -7.93
CA THR A 542 25.55 18.59 -6.58
C THR A 542 26.45 19.72 -6.07
N GLU A 543 27.12 20.44 -6.95
CA GLU A 543 28.12 21.45 -6.59
C GLU A 543 27.49 22.70 -5.93
N GLY A 544 27.96 23.02 -4.72
CA GLY A 544 27.59 24.24 -4.00
C GLY A 544 26.15 24.27 -3.47
N LEU A 545 25.46 23.13 -3.43
CA LEU A 545 24.10 23.00 -2.92
C LEU A 545 24.07 22.10 -1.66
N PRO A 546 23.17 22.39 -0.69
CA PRO A 546 23.02 21.56 0.51
C PRO A 546 22.40 20.18 0.22
N THR A 547 21.70 20.05 -0.90
CA THR A 547 21.08 18.82 -1.39
C THR A 547 21.20 18.76 -2.91
N PRO A 548 21.30 17.56 -3.52
CA PRO A 548 21.32 17.45 -4.97
C PRO A 548 19.99 17.92 -5.53
N LYS A 549 20.01 18.42 -6.77
CA LYS A 549 18.80 18.71 -7.52
C LYS A 549 18.78 17.95 -8.84
N PHE A 550 17.65 17.36 -9.17
CA PHE A 550 17.44 16.50 -10.32
C PHE A 550 16.44 17.12 -11.29
N TRP A 551 16.80 17.14 -12.56
CA TRP A 551 15.96 17.61 -13.66
C TRP A 551 16.13 16.74 -14.90
N PHE A 552 15.17 16.81 -15.80
CA PHE A 552 15.34 16.33 -17.17
C PHE A 552 15.60 17.47 -18.15
N TYR A 553 15.18 18.68 -17.78
CA TYR A 553 15.49 19.88 -18.52
C TYR A 553 15.84 21.04 -17.59
N LYS A 554 17.02 21.65 -17.79
CA LYS A 554 17.36 22.90 -17.12
C LYS A 554 18.03 23.90 -18.03
N ARG A 555 17.51 25.13 -17.99
CA ARG A 555 18.15 26.33 -18.52
C ARG A 555 19.08 26.90 -17.45
N ILE A 556 20.36 26.55 -17.50
CA ILE A 556 21.32 26.96 -16.47
C ILE A 556 21.94 28.31 -16.86
N ILE A 557 21.95 29.27 -15.94
CA ILE A 557 22.90 30.39 -15.94
C ILE A 557 24.03 29.99 -15.01
N ILE A 558 25.11 29.42 -15.56
CA ILE A 558 26.36 29.25 -14.80
C ILE A 558 27.09 30.58 -14.89
N ARG A 559 27.39 31.23 -13.75
CA ARG A 559 28.25 32.43 -13.74
C ARG A 559 29.54 32.10 -14.50
N LYS A 560 29.78 32.80 -15.62
CA LYS A 560 30.93 32.72 -16.55
C LYS A 560 30.92 31.63 -17.65
N GLN A 561 29.81 30.92 -17.91
CA GLN A 561 29.67 30.12 -19.14
C GLN A 561 28.45 30.55 -19.96
N PRO A 562 28.48 30.45 -21.31
CA PRO A 562 27.32 30.74 -22.15
C PRO A 562 26.14 29.82 -21.79
N MET A 563 24.90 30.31 -21.96
CA MET A 563 23.69 29.53 -21.73
C MET A 563 23.76 28.18 -22.46
N ARG A 564 23.89 27.08 -21.71
CA ARG A 564 23.79 25.73 -22.25
C ARG A 564 22.55 25.11 -21.63
N ASP A 565 21.45 25.02 -22.40
CA ASP A 565 20.32 24.22 -21.93
C ASP A 565 20.70 22.74 -22.12
N ASN A 566 20.91 22.04 -21.02
CA ASN A 566 21.18 20.62 -21.05
C ASN A 566 19.83 19.88 -21.01
N LEU A 567 19.70 18.88 -21.87
CA LEU A 567 18.60 17.91 -21.82
C LEU A 567 19.19 16.59 -21.34
N SER A 568 18.45 15.87 -20.51
CA SER A 568 18.77 14.48 -20.20
C SER A 568 18.82 13.64 -21.47
N GLU A 569 19.75 12.69 -21.52
CA GLU A 569 19.95 11.78 -22.65
C GLU A 569 19.91 10.32 -22.19
N TYR A 570 19.79 9.39 -23.14
CA TYR A 570 19.87 7.95 -22.88
C TYR A 570 21.30 7.49 -23.15
N GLU A 571 22.14 7.47 -22.13
CA GLU A 571 23.55 7.08 -22.28
C GLU A 571 23.72 5.55 -22.28
N SER A 572 22.85 4.83 -21.58
CA SER A 572 22.91 3.37 -21.50
C SER A 572 22.29 2.68 -22.71
N ILE A 573 22.86 1.52 -23.09
CA ILE A 573 22.31 0.68 -24.17
C ILE A 573 20.88 0.23 -23.83
N ILE A 574 20.64 -0.17 -22.58
CA ILE A 574 19.32 -0.61 -22.12
C ILE A 574 18.31 0.54 -22.22
N GLY A 575 18.66 1.74 -21.77
CA GLY A 575 17.77 2.90 -21.86
C GLY A 575 17.47 3.29 -23.30
N THR A 576 18.49 3.32 -24.16
CA THR A 576 18.34 3.60 -25.59
C THR A 576 17.43 2.59 -26.29
N VAL A 577 17.67 1.28 -26.09
CA VAL A 577 16.84 0.22 -26.68
C VAL A 577 15.41 0.29 -26.17
N THR A 578 15.22 0.54 -24.86
CA THR A 578 13.90 0.66 -24.25
C THR A 578 13.14 1.87 -24.81
N ALA A 579 13.80 3.02 -24.97
CA ALA A 579 13.21 4.23 -25.54
C ALA A 579 12.80 4.04 -27.01
N TRP A 580 13.65 3.41 -27.84
CA TRP A 580 13.31 3.09 -29.23
C TRP A 580 12.16 2.09 -29.34
N PHE A 581 12.15 1.06 -28.49
CA PHE A 581 11.06 0.09 -28.45
C PHE A 581 9.74 0.77 -28.04
N TRP A 582 9.78 1.66 -27.04
CA TRP A 582 8.63 2.47 -26.67
C TRP A 582 8.12 3.36 -27.82
N MET A 583 9.03 4.02 -28.56
CA MET A 583 8.67 4.81 -29.74
C MET A 583 8.02 3.97 -30.84
N LEU A 584 8.53 2.76 -31.09
CA LEU A 584 7.92 1.83 -32.03
C LEU A 584 6.49 1.45 -31.59
N LEU A 585 6.29 1.16 -30.30
CA LEU A 585 4.98 0.86 -29.74
C LEU A 585 4.01 2.06 -29.88
N LEU A 586 4.46 3.27 -29.58
CA LEU A 586 3.68 4.50 -29.78
C LEU A 586 3.31 4.70 -31.25
N PHE A 587 4.27 4.52 -32.17
CA PHE A 587 4.03 4.63 -33.60
C PHE A 587 2.98 3.61 -34.08
N LEU A 588 3.12 2.35 -33.66
CA LEU A 588 2.12 1.31 -33.93
C LEU A 588 0.75 1.69 -33.35
N SER A 589 0.70 2.27 -32.16
CA SER A 589 -0.56 2.77 -31.57
C SER A 589 -1.22 3.83 -32.47
N GLY A 590 -0.43 4.72 -33.07
CA GLY A 590 -0.91 5.71 -34.04
C GLY A 590 -1.51 5.07 -35.29
N ILE A 591 -0.86 4.06 -35.87
CA ILE A 591 -1.37 3.32 -37.03
C ILE A 591 -2.70 2.63 -36.68
N PHE A 592 -2.75 1.92 -35.55
CA PHE A 592 -3.97 1.23 -35.13
C PHE A 592 -5.09 2.20 -34.74
N PHE A 593 -4.75 3.36 -34.17
CA PHE A 593 -5.72 4.43 -33.95
C PHE A 593 -6.34 4.90 -35.26
N LEU A 594 -5.53 5.23 -36.28
CA LEU A 594 -6.03 5.66 -37.59
C LEU A 594 -6.91 4.58 -38.21
N ARG A 595 -6.49 3.31 -38.16
CA ARG A 595 -7.33 2.19 -38.59
C ARG A 595 -8.66 2.14 -37.84
N ASN A 596 -8.66 2.20 -36.51
CA ASN A 596 -9.87 2.19 -35.69
C ASN A 596 -10.79 3.39 -36.00
N PHE A 597 -10.20 4.54 -36.29
CA PHE A 597 -10.90 5.76 -36.68
C PHE A 597 -11.62 5.58 -38.02
N PHE A 598 -10.91 5.14 -39.07
CA PHE A 598 -11.50 4.91 -40.40
C PHE A 598 -12.51 3.76 -40.41
N LEU A 599 -12.30 2.72 -39.59
CA LEU A 599 -13.24 1.61 -39.43
C LEU A 599 -14.40 1.92 -38.47
N LYS A 600 -14.49 3.14 -37.92
CA LYS A 600 -15.56 3.57 -37.00
C LYS A 600 -15.78 2.61 -35.82
N SER A 601 -14.69 2.13 -35.22
CA SER A 601 -14.73 1.26 -34.03
C SER A 601 -15.57 1.90 -32.91
N PRO A 602 -16.32 1.10 -32.11
CA PRO A 602 -17.07 1.62 -30.96
C PRO A 602 -16.17 2.33 -29.92
N LYS A 603 -14.86 2.09 -29.95
CA LYS A 603 -13.88 2.69 -29.03
C LYS A 603 -13.32 4.03 -29.51
N THR A 604 -13.62 4.42 -30.75
CA THR A 604 -13.06 5.62 -31.38
C THR A 604 -13.34 6.89 -30.60
N LYS A 605 -14.54 7.05 -30.01
CA LYS A 605 -14.84 8.21 -29.16
C LYS A 605 -13.91 8.30 -27.95
N MET A 606 -13.66 7.18 -27.28
CA MET A 606 -12.77 7.14 -26.11
C MET A 606 -11.31 7.41 -26.53
N LEU A 607 -10.87 6.87 -27.67
CA LEU A 607 -9.55 7.16 -28.23
C LEU A 607 -9.36 8.65 -28.53
N ILE A 608 -10.35 9.29 -29.17
CA ILE A 608 -10.32 10.73 -29.47
C ILE A 608 -10.30 11.54 -28.17
N ALA A 609 -11.12 11.17 -27.18
CA ALA A 609 -11.15 11.84 -25.88
C ALA A 609 -9.77 11.84 -25.20
N LEU A 610 -9.11 10.68 -25.15
CA LEU A 610 -7.77 10.53 -24.56
C LEU A 610 -6.72 11.30 -25.37
N LEU A 611 -6.78 11.23 -26.71
CA LEU A 611 -5.88 11.98 -27.59
C LEU A 611 -6.02 13.50 -27.40
N LEU A 612 -7.23 14.00 -27.23
CA LEU A 612 -7.48 15.41 -26.95
C LEU A 612 -7.03 15.82 -25.53
N CYS A 613 -7.10 14.93 -24.54
CA CYS A 613 -6.53 15.17 -23.22
C CYS A 613 -4.99 15.26 -23.28
N ILE A 614 -4.35 14.38 -24.06
CA ILE A 614 -2.91 14.46 -24.34
C ILE A 614 -2.59 15.80 -25.02
N ALA A 615 -3.27 16.12 -26.13
CA ALA A 615 -3.07 17.36 -26.87
C ALA A 615 -3.26 18.59 -25.98
N PHE A 616 -4.29 18.62 -25.13
CA PHE A 616 -4.51 19.70 -24.16
C PHE A 616 -3.30 19.91 -23.24
N ASN A 617 -2.79 18.84 -22.63
CA ASN A 617 -1.62 18.93 -21.74
C ASN A 617 -0.36 19.39 -22.50
N LEU A 618 -0.11 18.86 -23.69
CA LEU A 618 1.02 19.30 -24.52
C LEU A 618 0.90 20.81 -24.85
N THR A 619 -0.27 21.26 -25.27
CA THR A 619 -0.52 22.68 -25.59
C THR A 619 -0.34 23.57 -24.36
N LEU A 620 -0.84 23.14 -23.20
CA LEU A 620 -0.64 23.86 -21.94
C LEU A 620 0.86 23.99 -21.63
N HIS A 621 1.62 22.90 -21.70
CA HIS A 621 3.04 22.88 -21.31
C HIS A 621 4.01 23.45 -22.33
N LEU A 622 3.57 23.73 -23.57
CA LEU A 622 4.31 24.61 -24.49
C LEU A 622 4.55 26.00 -23.91
N THR A 623 3.67 26.45 -23.02
CA THR A 623 3.79 27.75 -22.35
C THR A 623 4.01 27.62 -20.85
N TYR A 624 3.38 26.65 -20.18
CA TYR A 624 3.34 26.58 -18.73
C TYR A 624 4.36 25.61 -18.12
N GLY A 625 5.00 26.03 -17.02
CA GLY A 625 5.89 25.20 -16.19
C GLY A 625 7.36 25.29 -16.60
N LYS A 626 8.29 25.10 -15.65
CA LYS A 626 9.74 25.12 -15.93
C LYS A 626 10.20 23.71 -16.27
N GLU A 627 10.29 22.84 -15.26
CA GLU A 627 10.37 21.39 -15.42
C GLU A 627 9.00 20.82 -15.80
N ILE A 628 8.95 20.07 -16.90
CA ILE A 628 7.70 19.55 -17.47
C ILE A 628 7.37 18.20 -16.84
N PHE A 629 8.39 17.42 -16.49
CA PHE A 629 8.20 16.10 -15.89
C PHE A 629 7.33 16.15 -14.63
N LEU A 630 7.40 17.26 -13.87
CA LEU A 630 6.54 17.56 -12.72
C LEU A 630 5.05 17.28 -12.98
N TYR A 631 4.57 17.62 -14.18
CA TYR A 631 3.16 17.54 -14.54
C TYR A 631 2.77 16.20 -15.20
N SER A 632 3.74 15.31 -15.42
CA SER A 632 3.61 14.16 -16.32
C SER A 632 2.52 13.17 -15.94
N SER A 633 2.26 12.97 -14.65
CA SER A 633 1.13 12.16 -14.17
C SER A 633 -0.21 12.59 -14.77
N GLY A 634 -0.35 13.89 -15.12
CA GLY A 634 -1.54 14.48 -15.72
C GLY A 634 -1.82 14.07 -17.18
N TRP A 635 -0.89 13.39 -17.86
CA TRP A 635 -1.13 12.84 -19.21
C TRP A 635 -0.58 11.43 -19.44
N THR A 636 0.35 10.92 -18.60
CA THR A 636 0.87 9.55 -18.74
C THR A 636 -0.25 8.52 -18.71
N TYR A 637 -1.23 8.69 -17.81
CA TYR A 637 -2.40 7.81 -17.78
C TYR A 637 -3.14 7.82 -19.13
N ALA A 638 -3.31 8.99 -19.75
CA ALA A 638 -4.05 9.14 -21.00
C ALA A 638 -3.30 8.46 -22.15
N ILE A 639 -1.97 8.56 -22.19
CA ILE A 639 -1.12 7.85 -23.16
C ILE A 639 -1.28 6.33 -23.00
N ILE A 640 -1.14 5.83 -21.78
CA ILE A 640 -1.23 4.39 -21.51
C ILE A 640 -2.62 3.84 -21.87
N LEU A 641 -3.70 4.54 -21.48
CA LEU A 641 -5.06 4.15 -21.83
C LEU A 641 -5.32 4.26 -23.34
N PHE A 642 -4.80 5.30 -24.01
CA PHE A 642 -4.91 5.46 -25.45
C PHE A 642 -4.28 4.29 -26.19
N MET A 643 -3.04 3.93 -25.83
CA MET A 643 -2.34 2.80 -26.43
C MET A 643 -3.06 1.48 -26.17
N ALA A 644 -3.53 1.28 -24.94
CA ALA A 644 -4.29 0.09 -24.56
C ALA A 644 -5.55 -0.14 -25.42
N LEU A 645 -6.25 0.95 -25.75
CA LEU A 645 -7.42 0.91 -26.62
C LEU A 645 -7.05 0.78 -28.09
N SER A 646 -5.97 1.43 -28.54
CA SER A 646 -5.52 1.36 -29.92
C SER A 646 -5.18 -0.08 -30.31
N TRP A 647 -4.49 -0.81 -29.43
CA TRP A 647 -4.09 -2.19 -29.65
C TRP A 647 -5.11 -3.24 -29.23
N HIS A 648 -6.37 -2.88 -28.94
CA HIS A 648 -7.33 -3.82 -28.37
C HIS A 648 -7.55 -5.08 -29.21
N GLU A 649 -7.45 -4.99 -30.55
CA GLU A 649 -7.54 -6.16 -31.43
C GLU A 649 -6.34 -7.09 -31.29
N LEU A 650 -5.17 -6.53 -30.98
CA LEU A 650 -3.94 -7.28 -30.80
C LEU A 650 -3.87 -8.01 -29.46
N ALA A 651 -4.65 -7.54 -28.47
CA ALA A 651 -4.69 -8.11 -27.12
C ALA A 651 -4.97 -9.62 -27.10
N LYS A 652 -5.74 -10.14 -28.07
CA LYS A 652 -6.05 -11.58 -28.18
C LYS A 652 -4.84 -12.43 -28.58
N PHE A 653 -3.89 -11.86 -29.32
CA PHE A 653 -2.74 -12.60 -29.82
C PHE A 653 -1.70 -12.81 -28.72
N LYS A 654 -1.23 -14.06 -28.58
CA LYS A 654 -0.20 -14.41 -27.60
C LYS A 654 1.13 -13.68 -27.87
N TRP A 655 1.57 -13.64 -29.13
CA TRP A 655 2.83 -13.01 -29.52
C TRP A 655 2.90 -11.53 -29.10
N PHE A 656 1.81 -10.76 -29.28
CA PHE A 656 1.78 -9.35 -28.95
C PHE A 656 1.88 -9.14 -27.44
N ARG A 657 1.18 -9.96 -26.66
CA ARG A 657 1.29 -9.95 -25.20
C ARG A 657 2.70 -10.33 -24.73
N THR A 658 3.38 -11.26 -25.41
CA THR A 658 4.78 -11.59 -25.14
C THR A 658 5.72 -10.42 -25.46
N VAL A 659 5.54 -9.75 -26.61
CA VAL A 659 6.29 -8.54 -26.99
C VAL A 659 6.14 -7.44 -25.93
N LEU A 660 4.92 -7.21 -25.44
CA LEU A 660 4.67 -6.27 -24.36
C LEU A 660 5.32 -6.70 -23.03
N ALA A 661 5.35 -7.99 -22.71
CA ALA A 661 6.04 -8.50 -21.53
C ALA A 661 7.56 -8.30 -21.60
N VAL A 662 8.16 -8.48 -22.78
CA VAL A 662 9.58 -8.20 -23.02
C VAL A 662 9.86 -6.70 -22.85
N PHE A 663 9.04 -5.84 -23.47
CA PHE A 663 9.15 -4.39 -23.27
C PHE A 663 9.00 -4.00 -21.79
N LEU A 664 8.04 -4.60 -21.08
CA LEU A 664 7.82 -4.37 -19.66
C LEU A 664 9.04 -4.71 -18.81
N LEU A 665 9.72 -5.83 -19.10
CA LEU A 665 10.94 -6.21 -18.41
C LEU A 665 12.07 -5.19 -18.64
N LEU A 666 12.27 -4.76 -19.89
CA LEU A 666 13.26 -3.73 -20.22
C LEU A 666 12.96 -2.41 -19.50
N LEU A 667 11.68 -2.02 -19.46
CA LEU A 667 11.23 -0.83 -18.76
C LEU A 667 11.46 -0.91 -17.24
N MET A 668 11.17 -2.06 -16.63
CA MET A 668 11.46 -2.32 -15.22
C MET A 668 12.95 -2.18 -14.91
N ILE A 669 13.83 -2.75 -15.74
CA ILE A 669 15.27 -2.66 -15.56
C ILE A 669 15.72 -1.19 -15.66
N ASN A 670 15.35 -0.50 -16.74
CA ASN A 670 15.72 0.89 -16.98
C ASN A 670 15.25 1.80 -15.84
N ASN A 671 13.98 1.71 -15.46
CA ASN A 671 13.42 2.62 -14.47
C ASN A 671 13.85 2.25 -13.03
N THR A 672 14.24 1.00 -12.77
CA THR A 672 14.94 0.64 -11.51
C THR A 672 16.31 1.31 -11.45
N GLN A 673 17.07 1.29 -12.54
CA GLN A 673 18.37 1.98 -12.61
C GLN A 673 18.21 3.47 -12.39
N PHE A 674 17.20 4.10 -13.00
CA PHE A 674 16.86 5.49 -12.75
C PHE A 674 16.61 5.80 -11.27
N ILE A 675 15.76 5.02 -10.58
CA ILE A 675 15.52 5.19 -9.14
C ILE A 675 16.81 4.99 -8.33
N PHE A 676 17.61 3.98 -8.69
CA PHE A 676 18.90 3.75 -8.05
C PHE A 676 19.85 4.95 -8.22
N THR A 677 19.90 5.58 -9.40
CA THR A 677 20.70 6.79 -9.64
C THR A 677 20.24 7.95 -8.76
N LEU A 678 18.93 8.17 -8.59
CA LEU A 678 18.41 9.20 -7.69
C LEU A 678 18.87 8.97 -6.24
N LEU A 679 18.71 7.75 -5.74
CA LEU A 679 19.07 7.39 -4.36
C LEU A 679 20.59 7.43 -4.15
N ASN A 680 21.37 6.88 -5.07
CA ASN A 680 22.82 6.81 -4.96
C ASN A 680 23.48 8.19 -5.03
N THR A 681 22.99 9.08 -5.91
CA THR A 681 23.49 10.46 -5.98
C THR A 681 23.11 11.27 -4.74
N THR A 682 22.00 10.92 -4.08
CA THR A 682 21.55 11.60 -2.87
C THR A 682 22.21 11.07 -1.60
N ALA A 683 22.66 9.81 -1.59
CA ALA A 683 23.23 9.13 -0.44
C ALA A 683 24.37 9.91 0.28
N PRO A 684 25.33 10.57 -0.41
CA PRO A 684 26.38 11.34 0.26
C PRO A 684 25.84 12.49 1.12
N PHE A 685 24.75 13.13 0.69
CA PHE A 685 24.15 14.29 1.38
C PHE A 685 23.34 13.88 2.60
N VAL A 686 22.82 12.65 2.63
CA VAL A 686 22.18 12.09 3.83
C VAL A 686 23.22 11.83 4.91
N ARG A 687 24.37 11.23 4.52
CA ARG A 687 25.46 10.90 5.45
C ARG A 687 26.12 12.13 6.07
N SER A 688 26.17 13.26 5.37
CA SER A 688 26.79 14.49 5.89
C SER A 688 25.94 15.24 6.92
N VAL A 689 24.66 14.88 7.07
CA VAL A 689 23.73 15.49 8.02
C VAL A 689 23.72 14.75 9.37
N GLN A 690 24.27 13.52 9.41
CA GLN A 690 24.56 12.76 10.63
C GLN A 690 25.95 13.10 11.15
#